data_AF-A0A8T2R876-F1
#
_entry.id   AF-A0A8T2R876-F1
#
_cell.length_a   1.000
_cell.length_b   1.000
_cell.length_c   1.000
_cell.angle_alpha   90.00
_cell.angle_beta   90.00
_cell.angle_gamma   90.00
#
_symmetry.space_group_name_H-M   'P 1'
#
loop_
_entity.id
_entity.type
_entity.pdbx_description
1 polymer ?
#
loop_
_entity_poly.entity_id
_entity_poly.type
_entity_poly.pdbx_seq_one_letter_code
_entity_poly.pdbx_strand_id
1 'polypeptide(L)'
;MNEVESLSSVIEPSSARFTCSAEICKHVNTLLDPLPSKRLQALKSIRFIVFEFIRKSEDSGKAEEIQASDLLPLQHLVEEILAKPLLRRFADSSEKCRSLSISILSELLMLRPVCIAVLLPYIIPVISERFPLQIVPSESSLISSQSEYKGIPVEPSEEVRLLLIKLIRILLQESKRLLDPFASDIASILMSAAIENDPVVLVEVCSTIKLFAELMECRLKDVAKNFVLVMLHALSHNRCRVRVAALQAIEIIVLCGAHETLYHLTAYRDPNIIPIREFYNPTVKTQYLALLASDRSILVREALLKAVAHWLLQLPERREHEIRLLPYVLNGLIDENTEMQELAFDMMELIGQQYERENEDEVRDIKQYLIEDIDTVGISDKGFELPTFLKRRPCLGARIMVKRSFSIILQALGADIQAWQLEPKILAAKLLYVVLIFVEENATMHLQSIIIILMKACLDSIVENKIEESAKVLGRFVDPSAFLDILIPRVSGDYYADASIQDKGRGLLVLSWIMQGCRSPSLKRHIPEVCSLLTDQDILTSLQRVVNRSVISIMEVLVESADGTCKEEVVPMLWILLNANAVGTIIKNPCRERVSCCFEKLSVCLGYDSVGAFVAAYTDDIISLLLPPQLWSSHSLDGAICARLLEEENSLVYTTKQKLCDMIELSRGSTAKISLP
;
A
#
# COMPACT_ATOMS: atom_id res chain seq x y z
N MET A 1 -42.48 -6.00 -79.64
CA MET A 1 -43.00 -7.33 -79.30
C MET A 1 -42.05 -7.87 -78.23
N ASN A 2 -42.32 -7.48 -76.98
CA ASN A 2 -42.77 -8.35 -75.88
C ASN A 2 -41.52 -8.96 -75.22
N GLU A 3 -41.18 -8.71 -73.96
CA GLU A 3 -42.02 -8.66 -72.77
C GLU A 3 -41.48 -7.65 -71.75
N VAL A 4 -42.30 -6.67 -71.42
CA VAL A 4 -42.29 -5.92 -70.16
C VAL A 4 -43.59 -6.35 -69.49
N GLU A 5 -43.53 -7.23 -68.48
CA GLU A 5 -44.55 -7.39 -67.43
C GLU A 5 -44.20 -8.56 -66.50
N SER A 6 -44.67 -8.44 -65.26
CA SER A 6 -44.67 -9.45 -64.19
C SER A 6 -43.39 -9.60 -63.37
N LEU A 7 -43.26 -8.74 -62.35
CA LEU A 7 -43.01 -9.14 -60.95
C LEU A 7 -43.36 -7.98 -60.00
N SER A 8 -44.49 -7.34 -60.24
CA SER A 8 -45.24 -6.60 -59.21
C SER A 8 -46.01 -7.62 -58.38
N SER A 9 -45.32 -8.32 -57.46
CA SER A 9 -46.02 -9.03 -56.39
C SER A 9 -46.26 -8.05 -55.26
N VAL A 10 -47.53 -7.65 -55.18
CA VAL A 10 -48.12 -6.79 -54.16
C VAL A 10 -47.89 -7.44 -52.79
N ILE A 11 -46.93 -6.93 -52.02
CA ILE A 11 -46.98 -7.04 -50.56
C ILE A 11 -48.04 -6.03 -50.14
N GLU A 12 -49.27 -6.48 -49.88
CA GLU A 12 -50.25 -5.63 -49.23
C GLU A 12 -49.68 -5.22 -47.86
N PRO A 13 -49.41 -3.93 -47.62
CA PRO A 13 -49.00 -3.49 -46.32
C PRO A 13 -50.24 -3.52 -45.42
N SER A 14 -50.24 -4.37 -44.40
CA SER A 14 -51.30 -4.44 -43.39
C SER A 14 -51.72 -3.03 -42.96
N SER A 15 -53.02 -2.70 -43.05
CA SER A 15 -53.60 -1.36 -42.83
C SER A 15 -53.17 -0.69 -41.51
N ALA A 16 -52.82 -1.50 -40.49
CA ALA A 16 -52.27 -1.07 -39.21
C ALA A 16 -50.89 -0.38 -39.30
N ARG A 17 -50.05 -0.74 -40.29
CA ARG A 17 -48.70 -0.17 -40.49
C ARG A 17 -48.76 1.27 -41.00
N PHE A 18 -49.66 1.55 -41.95
CA PHE A 18 -49.88 2.90 -42.49
C PHE A 18 -50.54 3.83 -41.46
N THR A 19 -51.42 3.31 -40.61
CA THR A 19 -52.08 4.10 -39.57
C THR A 19 -51.13 4.48 -38.44
N CYS A 20 -50.27 3.56 -37.97
CA CYS A 20 -49.27 3.87 -36.95
C CYS A 20 -48.27 4.94 -37.42
N SER A 21 -47.75 4.83 -38.65
CA SER A 21 -46.85 5.84 -39.23
C SER A 21 -47.54 7.21 -39.38
N ALA A 22 -48.78 7.26 -39.86
CA ALA A 22 -49.54 8.51 -40.01
C ALA A 22 -49.84 9.19 -38.67
N GLU A 23 -50.19 8.41 -37.64
CA GLU A 23 -50.47 8.94 -36.30
C GLU A 23 -49.20 9.46 -35.62
N ILE A 24 -48.08 8.75 -35.76
CA ILE A 24 -46.76 9.23 -35.31
C ILE A 24 -46.37 10.51 -36.04
N CYS A 25 -46.55 10.59 -37.37
CA CYS A 25 -46.26 11.78 -38.15
C CYS A 25 -47.03 13.02 -37.67
N LYS A 26 -48.29 12.86 -37.23
CA LYS A 26 -49.08 13.96 -36.64
C LYS A 26 -48.41 14.49 -35.36
N HIS A 27 -47.96 13.60 -34.47
CA HIS A 27 -47.28 14.00 -33.26
C HIS A 27 -45.87 14.55 -33.52
N VAL A 28 -45.14 13.99 -34.49
CA VAL A 28 -43.84 14.51 -34.96
C VAL A 28 -43.98 15.95 -35.46
N ASN A 29 -45.00 16.26 -36.27
CA ASN A 29 -45.28 17.63 -36.71
C ASN A 29 -45.58 18.57 -35.53
N THR A 30 -46.22 18.05 -34.47
CA THR A 30 -46.51 18.81 -33.25
C THR A 30 -45.25 19.15 -32.45
N LEU A 31 -44.10 18.49 -32.71
CA LEU A 31 -42.81 18.85 -32.11
C LEU A 31 -42.28 20.21 -32.60
N LEU A 32 -42.84 20.79 -33.66
CA LEU A 32 -42.50 22.13 -34.15
C LEU A 32 -43.35 23.25 -33.50
N ASP A 33 -44.35 22.91 -32.66
CA ASP A 33 -45.22 23.89 -32.03
C ASP A 33 -44.42 24.84 -31.11
N PRO A 34 -44.71 26.16 -31.09
CA PRO A 34 -43.99 27.11 -30.24
C PRO A 34 -44.15 26.85 -28.73
N LEU A 35 -45.24 26.22 -28.29
CA LEU A 35 -45.52 25.95 -26.88
C LEU A 35 -44.82 24.66 -26.39
N PRO A 36 -43.96 24.74 -25.36
CA PRO A 36 -43.27 23.56 -24.84
C PRO A 36 -44.20 22.49 -24.27
N SER A 37 -45.35 22.89 -23.71
CA SER A 37 -46.34 21.95 -23.15
C SER A 37 -46.92 21.02 -24.20
N LYS A 38 -47.23 21.55 -25.40
CA LYS A 38 -47.74 20.76 -26.53
C LYS A 38 -46.66 19.83 -27.09
N ARG A 39 -45.42 20.30 -27.20
CA ARG A 39 -44.28 19.46 -27.61
C ARG A 39 -44.05 18.31 -26.63
N LEU A 40 -44.13 18.57 -25.32
CA LEU A 40 -44.02 17.55 -24.29
C LEU A 40 -45.14 16.51 -24.39
N GLN A 41 -46.39 16.94 -24.60
CA GLN A 41 -47.51 16.02 -24.79
C GLN A 41 -47.34 15.17 -26.07
N ALA A 42 -46.82 15.77 -27.15
CA ALA A 42 -46.50 15.05 -28.37
C ALA A 42 -45.41 14.00 -28.14
N LEU A 43 -44.32 14.32 -27.43
CA LEU A 43 -43.27 13.35 -27.07
C LEU A 43 -43.83 12.20 -26.21
N LYS A 44 -44.70 12.48 -25.24
CA LYS A 44 -45.38 11.45 -24.44
C LYS A 44 -46.25 10.54 -25.31
N SER A 45 -46.95 11.12 -26.27
CA SER A 45 -47.80 10.38 -27.22
C SER A 45 -46.96 9.51 -28.15
N ILE A 46 -45.86 10.04 -28.70
CA ILE A 46 -44.89 9.29 -29.51
C ILE A 46 -44.36 8.10 -28.70
N ARG A 47 -43.88 8.33 -27.48
CA ARG A 47 -43.41 7.25 -26.60
C ARG A 47 -44.50 6.21 -26.38
N PHE A 48 -45.72 6.62 -26.03
CA PHE A 48 -46.79 5.66 -25.80
C PHE A 48 -47.10 4.82 -27.05
N ILE A 49 -47.30 5.46 -28.20
CA ILE A 49 -47.68 4.77 -29.46
C ILE A 49 -46.56 3.82 -29.92
N VAL A 50 -45.31 4.29 -29.93
CA VAL A 50 -44.18 3.50 -30.42
C VAL A 50 -43.93 2.28 -29.52
N PHE A 51 -43.95 2.45 -28.21
CA PHE A 51 -43.67 1.34 -27.29
C PHE A 51 -44.87 0.38 -27.14
N GLU A 52 -46.12 0.85 -27.28
CA GLU A 52 -47.28 -0.02 -27.43
C GLU A 52 -47.22 -0.85 -28.72
N PHE A 53 -46.78 -0.25 -29.82
CA PHE A 53 -46.60 -0.96 -31.09
C PHE A 53 -45.55 -2.08 -30.94
N ILE A 54 -44.42 -1.76 -30.30
CA ILE A 54 -43.35 -2.73 -30.03
C ILE A 54 -43.87 -3.87 -29.15
N ARG A 55 -44.54 -3.55 -28.03
CA ARG A 55 -45.09 -4.57 -27.14
C ARG A 55 -46.13 -5.47 -27.82
N LYS A 56 -47.03 -4.90 -28.64
CA LYS A 56 -48.02 -5.68 -29.40
C LYS A 56 -47.38 -6.59 -30.46
N SER A 57 -46.26 -6.17 -31.04
CA SER A 57 -45.49 -7.02 -31.95
C SER A 57 -44.86 -8.21 -31.22
N GLU A 58 -44.43 -8.04 -29.97
CA GLU A 58 -43.87 -9.10 -29.13
C GLU A 58 -44.95 -10.08 -28.60
N ASP A 59 -46.10 -9.58 -28.16
CA ASP A 59 -47.21 -10.39 -27.61
C ASP A 59 -47.95 -11.25 -28.68
N SER A 60 -47.75 -10.98 -29.97
CA SER A 60 -48.47 -11.65 -31.07
C SER A 60 -47.94 -13.06 -31.44
N GLY A 61 -46.91 -13.55 -30.75
CA GLY A 61 -46.66 -14.99 -30.57
C GLY A 61 -46.50 -15.85 -31.82
N LYS A 62 -45.31 -15.83 -32.43
CA LYS A 62 -44.62 -17.07 -32.85
C LYS A 62 -43.16 -16.98 -32.43
N ALA A 63 -42.87 -17.56 -31.28
CA ALA A 63 -41.57 -17.51 -30.60
C ALA A 63 -40.41 -18.26 -31.31
N GLU A 64 -40.53 -18.66 -32.59
CA GLU A 64 -39.43 -19.32 -33.32
C GLU A 64 -39.17 -18.81 -34.75
N GLU A 65 -39.95 -17.89 -35.32
CA GLU A 65 -39.59 -17.24 -36.58
C GLU A 65 -40.13 -15.81 -36.61
N ILE A 66 -39.34 -14.84 -36.14
CA ILE A 66 -39.58 -13.44 -36.50
C ILE A 66 -39.20 -13.33 -37.98
N GLN A 67 -40.19 -13.42 -38.88
CA GLN A 67 -39.96 -13.21 -40.31
C GLN A 67 -39.43 -11.79 -40.54
N ALA A 68 -38.40 -11.66 -41.39
CA ALA A 68 -37.71 -10.41 -41.72
C ALA A 68 -38.63 -9.24 -42.16
N SER A 69 -39.89 -9.52 -42.50
CA SER A 69 -40.92 -8.55 -42.90
C SER A 69 -41.47 -7.67 -41.79
N ASP A 70 -41.41 -8.08 -40.52
CA ASP A 70 -41.87 -7.27 -39.37
C ASP A 70 -40.74 -6.46 -38.71
N LEU A 71 -39.48 -6.75 -39.07
CA LEU A 71 -38.30 -6.02 -38.60
C LEU A 71 -38.04 -4.74 -39.41
N LEU A 72 -38.17 -4.75 -40.74
CA LEU A 72 -37.96 -3.55 -41.59
C LEU A 72 -38.75 -2.28 -41.16
N PRO A 73 -40.02 -2.37 -40.72
CA PRO A 73 -40.86 -1.20 -40.41
C PRO A 73 -40.34 -0.33 -39.25
N LEU A 74 -39.83 -0.94 -38.18
CA LEU A 74 -39.35 -0.19 -37.02
C LEU A 74 -38.01 0.49 -37.30
N GLN A 75 -37.12 -0.18 -38.03
CA GLN A 75 -35.85 0.43 -38.46
C GLN A 75 -36.11 1.66 -39.33
N HIS A 76 -36.97 1.53 -40.35
CA HIS A 76 -37.35 2.65 -41.20
C HIS A 76 -38.04 3.78 -40.43
N LEU A 77 -38.94 3.44 -39.50
CA LEU A 77 -39.60 4.40 -38.62
C LEU A 77 -38.59 5.17 -37.76
N VAL A 78 -37.58 4.50 -37.22
CA VAL A 78 -36.52 5.14 -36.42
C VAL A 78 -35.63 6.03 -37.30
N GLU A 79 -35.10 5.50 -38.39
CA GLU A 79 -34.12 6.19 -39.25
C GLU A 79 -34.73 7.40 -39.99
N GLU A 80 -35.92 7.25 -40.57
CA GLU A 80 -36.50 8.26 -41.47
C GLU A 80 -37.49 9.20 -40.77
N ILE A 81 -38.25 8.71 -39.79
CA ILE A 81 -39.37 9.48 -39.21
C ILE A 81 -39.03 10.03 -37.84
N LEU A 82 -38.43 9.24 -36.94
CA LEU A 82 -38.29 9.62 -35.53
C LEU A 82 -36.95 10.28 -35.18
N ALA A 83 -35.82 9.77 -35.70
CA ALA A 83 -34.50 10.15 -35.21
C ALA A 83 -34.22 11.66 -35.36
N LYS A 84 -34.38 12.23 -36.56
CA LYS A 84 -34.10 13.66 -36.81
C LYS A 84 -35.01 14.59 -35.98
N PRO A 85 -36.34 14.38 -35.91
CA PRO A 85 -37.19 15.19 -35.03
C PRO A 85 -36.85 15.08 -33.54
N LEU A 86 -36.53 13.89 -33.05
CA LEU A 86 -36.10 13.68 -31.66
C LEU A 86 -34.78 14.40 -31.37
N LEU A 87 -33.78 14.27 -32.25
CA LEU A 87 -32.50 14.97 -32.11
C LEU A 87 -32.66 16.49 -32.07
N ARG A 88 -33.55 17.06 -32.89
CA ARG A 88 -33.88 18.50 -32.82
C ARG A 88 -34.43 18.93 -31.46
N ARG A 89 -35.04 18.02 -30.69
CA ARG A 89 -35.56 18.32 -29.34
C ARG A 89 -34.48 18.27 -28.26
N PHE A 90 -33.24 17.88 -28.57
CA PHE A 90 -32.13 17.99 -27.60
C PHE A 90 -31.78 19.47 -27.34
N ALA A 91 -32.12 20.35 -28.28
CA ALA A 91 -31.98 21.80 -28.18
C ALA A 91 -33.25 22.52 -27.68
N ASP A 92 -34.24 21.79 -27.15
CA ASP A 92 -35.53 22.37 -26.78
C ASP A 92 -35.41 23.33 -25.58
N SER A 93 -36.23 24.39 -25.55
CA SER A 93 -36.25 25.34 -24.44
C SER A 93 -36.77 24.73 -23.13
N SER A 94 -37.51 23.61 -23.19
CA SER A 94 -37.96 22.88 -22.01
C SER A 94 -37.06 21.69 -21.72
N GLU A 95 -36.51 21.68 -20.51
CA GLU A 95 -35.76 20.54 -19.95
C GLU A 95 -36.51 19.22 -20.06
N LYS A 96 -37.82 19.20 -19.74
CA LYS A 96 -38.66 18.00 -19.82
C LYS A 96 -38.79 17.46 -21.24
N CYS A 97 -38.75 18.33 -22.25
CA CYS A 97 -38.75 17.92 -23.64
C CYS A 97 -37.39 17.32 -24.04
N ARG A 98 -36.29 17.96 -23.62
CA ARG A 98 -34.93 17.45 -23.87
C ARG A 98 -34.76 16.06 -23.25
N SER A 99 -35.04 15.92 -21.96
CA SER A 99 -34.86 14.65 -21.23
C SER A 99 -35.72 13.52 -21.80
N LEU A 100 -36.99 13.78 -22.10
CA LEU A 100 -37.88 12.79 -22.68
C LEU A 100 -37.46 12.40 -24.11
N SER A 101 -37.01 13.35 -24.92
CA SER A 101 -36.53 13.07 -26.28
C SER A 101 -35.28 12.18 -26.28
N ILE A 102 -34.30 12.51 -25.42
CA ILE A 102 -33.08 11.69 -25.26
C ILE A 102 -33.46 10.29 -24.80
N SER A 103 -34.34 10.18 -23.80
CA SER A 103 -34.79 8.88 -23.27
C SER A 103 -35.47 8.01 -24.34
N ILE A 104 -36.38 8.60 -25.14
CA ILE A 104 -37.04 7.89 -26.24
C ILE A 104 -36.00 7.41 -27.26
N LEU A 105 -35.08 8.27 -27.68
CA LEU A 105 -34.06 7.89 -28.66
C LEU A 105 -33.14 6.79 -28.11
N SER A 106 -32.66 6.91 -26.87
CA SER A 106 -31.82 5.90 -26.22
C SER A 106 -32.51 4.54 -26.16
N GLU A 107 -33.78 4.49 -25.74
CA GLU A 107 -34.57 3.26 -25.68
C GLU A 107 -34.75 2.64 -27.08
N LEU A 108 -35.00 3.45 -28.11
CA LEU A 108 -35.10 2.97 -29.49
C LEU A 108 -33.79 2.40 -30.04
N LEU A 109 -32.66 3.02 -29.73
CA LEU A 109 -31.34 2.54 -30.17
C LEU A 109 -30.94 1.25 -29.46
N MET A 110 -31.29 1.08 -28.17
CA MET A 110 -31.09 -0.20 -27.47
C MET A 110 -31.95 -1.32 -28.06
N LEU A 111 -33.20 -1.02 -28.45
CA LEU A 111 -34.07 -1.98 -29.10
C LEU A 111 -33.63 -2.33 -30.52
N ARG A 112 -33.03 -1.36 -31.24
CA ARG A 112 -32.57 -1.53 -32.63
C ARG A 112 -31.15 -0.95 -32.83
N PRO A 113 -30.10 -1.66 -32.37
CA PRO A 113 -28.72 -1.22 -32.50
C PRO A 113 -28.26 -0.99 -33.95
N VAL A 114 -28.86 -1.69 -34.92
CA VAL A 114 -28.55 -1.57 -36.36
C VAL A 114 -28.70 -0.13 -36.86
N CYS A 115 -29.65 0.64 -36.30
CA CYS A 115 -29.88 2.03 -36.69
C CYS A 115 -28.71 2.95 -36.32
N ILE A 116 -27.86 2.56 -35.36
CA ILE A 116 -26.76 3.40 -34.87
C ILE A 116 -25.81 3.77 -36.01
N ALA A 117 -25.44 2.81 -36.88
CA ALA A 117 -24.50 3.03 -37.97
C ALA A 117 -24.89 4.21 -38.89
N VAL A 118 -26.19 4.33 -39.20
CA VAL A 118 -26.73 5.39 -40.06
C VAL A 118 -26.91 6.70 -39.30
N LEU A 119 -27.16 6.62 -37.99
CA LEU A 119 -27.52 7.78 -37.16
C LEU A 119 -26.32 8.47 -36.49
N LEU A 120 -25.16 7.83 -36.38
CA LEU A 120 -23.95 8.42 -35.78
C LEU A 120 -23.57 9.81 -36.35
N PRO A 121 -23.57 10.05 -37.67
CA PRO A 121 -23.28 11.37 -38.24
C PRO A 121 -24.25 12.47 -37.79
N TYR A 122 -25.44 12.12 -37.30
CA TYR A 122 -26.43 13.06 -36.79
C TYR A 122 -26.42 13.18 -35.27
N ILE A 123 -26.19 12.07 -34.57
CA ILE A 123 -26.22 12.02 -33.10
C ILE A 123 -24.98 12.74 -32.53
N ILE A 124 -23.78 12.42 -33.02
CA ILE A 124 -22.53 12.92 -32.44
C ILE A 124 -22.43 14.46 -32.50
N PRO A 125 -22.71 15.13 -33.63
CA PRO A 125 -22.67 16.60 -33.67
C PRO A 125 -23.65 17.27 -32.71
N VAL A 126 -24.88 16.71 -32.58
CA VAL A 126 -25.91 17.25 -31.69
C VAL A 126 -25.49 17.17 -30.23
N ILE A 127 -24.76 16.11 -29.84
CA ILE A 127 -24.20 15.99 -28.49
C ILE A 127 -22.98 16.92 -28.34
N SER A 128 -22.11 16.99 -29.34
CA SER A 128 -20.90 17.84 -29.35
C SER A 128 -21.23 19.33 -29.13
N GLU A 129 -22.30 19.83 -29.76
CA GLU A 129 -22.81 21.20 -29.54
C GLU A 129 -23.18 21.51 -28.07
N ARG A 130 -23.47 20.48 -27.26
CA ARG A 130 -23.83 20.62 -25.84
C ARG A 130 -22.62 20.55 -24.92
N PHE A 131 -21.53 19.94 -25.38
CA PHE A 131 -20.28 19.75 -24.66
C PHE A 131 -19.10 20.36 -25.44
N PRO A 132 -19.10 21.67 -25.73
CA PRO A 132 -17.96 22.28 -26.40
C PRO A 132 -16.73 22.19 -25.51
N LEU A 133 -15.62 21.70 -26.07
CA LEU A 133 -14.31 21.77 -25.43
C LEU A 133 -13.63 23.06 -25.90
N GLN A 134 -13.61 24.08 -25.05
CA GLN A 134 -13.06 25.39 -25.43
C GLN A 134 -11.53 25.41 -25.44
N ILE A 135 -10.89 24.67 -24.52
CA ILE A 135 -9.44 24.62 -24.36
C ILE A 135 -9.05 23.16 -24.14
N VAL A 136 -8.11 22.66 -24.94
CA VAL A 136 -7.51 21.34 -24.72
C VAL A 136 -6.60 21.43 -23.49
N PRO A 137 -6.82 20.61 -22.45
CA PRO A 137 -5.98 20.59 -21.27
C PRO A 137 -4.53 20.25 -21.65
N SER A 138 -3.60 21.01 -21.11
CA SER A 138 -2.16 20.81 -21.31
C SER A 138 -1.45 20.78 -19.96
N GLU A 139 -0.25 20.22 -19.88
CA GLU A 139 0.54 20.24 -18.64
C GLU A 139 0.82 21.66 -18.12
N SER A 140 0.95 22.64 -19.02
CA SER A 140 1.05 24.07 -18.67
C SER A 140 -0.16 24.57 -17.88
N SER A 141 -1.34 24.00 -18.12
CA SER A 141 -2.59 24.38 -17.51
C SER A 141 -2.73 23.88 -16.05
N LEU A 142 -1.78 23.06 -15.55
CA LEU A 142 -1.65 22.71 -14.12
C LEU A 142 -0.91 23.79 -13.30
N ILE A 143 -0.14 24.66 -13.96
CA ILE A 143 0.79 25.61 -13.33
C ILE A 143 0.10 26.93 -12.96
N SER A 144 -0.89 27.33 -13.75
CA SER A 144 -1.75 28.46 -13.41
C SER A 144 -2.70 28.04 -12.29
N SER A 145 -2.44 28.51 -11.06
CA SER A 145 -3.34 28.42 -9.91
C SER A 145 -4.70 29.14 -10.12
N GLN A 146 -4.95 29.62 -11.33
CA GLN A 146 -6.26 30.03 -11.82
C GLN A 146 -6.77 28.91 -12.73
N SER A 147 -7.79 28.21 -12.24
CA SER A 147 -8.63 27.30 -13.02
C SER A 147 -9.30 28.06 -14.17
N GLU A 148 -8.57 28.28 -15.26
CA GLU A 148 -9.12 28.80 -16.53
C GLU A 148 -9.80 27.70 -17.36
N TYR A 149 -10.07 26.53 -16.78
CA TYR A 149 -10.98 25.56 -17.38
C TYR A 149 -12.44 25.99 -17.16
N LYS A 150 -12.85 27.09 -17.80
CA LYS A 150 -14.28 27.44 -17.90
C LYS A 150 -14.94 26.62 -19.00
N GLY A 151 -14.93 25.30 -18.85
CA GLY A 151 -15.85 24.43 -19.56
C GLY A 151 -17.21 24.52 -18.88
N ILE A 152 -17.93 25.63 -19.05
CA ILE A 152 -19.35 25.67 -18.64
C ILE A 152 -20.10 24.90 -19.74
N PRO A 153 -20.64 23.69 -19.46
CA PRO A 153 -21.41 22.99 -20.46
C PRO A 153 -22.59 23.87 -20.89
N VAL A 154 -22.84 23.90 -22.20
CA VAL A 154 -23.95 24.68 -22.78
C VAL A 154 -25.29 24.13 -22.30
N GLU A 155 -25.34 22.85 -21.94
CA GLU A 155 -26.50 22.23 -21.31
C GLU A 155 -26.55 22.52 -19.80
N PRO A 156 -27.54 23.32 -19.31
CA PRO A 156 -27.61 23.71 -17.91
C PRO A 156 -28.12 22.59 -16.97
N SER A 157 -28.89 21.62 -17.48
CA SER A 157 -29.48 20.58 -16.63
C SER A 157 -28.51 19.42 -16.42
N GLU A 158 -28.21 19.11 -15.16
CA GLU A 158 -27.40 17.95 -14.76
C GLU A 158 -28.09 16.63 -15.15
N GLU A 159 -29.43 16.57 -15.06
CA GLU A 159 -30.22 15.41 -15.49
C GLU A 159 -30.07 15.16 -17.00
N VAL A 160 -30.13 16.23 -17.80
CA VAL A 160 -29.95 16.12 -19.26
C VAL A 160 -28.52 15.76 -19.61
N ARG A 161 -27.51 16.35 -18.94
CA ARG A 161 -26.09 15.98 -19.11
C ARG A 161 -25.87 14.50 -18.82
N LEU A 162 -26.43 13.98 -17.73
CA LEU A 162 -26.38 12.55 -17.40
C LEU A 162 -26.98 11.68 -18.52
N LEU A 163 -28.14 12.05 -19.05
CA LEU A 163 -28.80 11.31 -20.13
C LEU A 163 -27.99 11.32 -21.44
N LEU A 164 -27.33 12.43 -21.76
CA LEU A 164 -26.46 12.53 -22.95
C LEU A 164 -25.23 11.62 -22.82
N ILE A 165 -24.59 11.58 -21.64
CA ILE A 165 -23.45 10.69 -21.40
C ILE A 165 -23.88 9.22 -21.42
N LYS A 166 -25.04 8.89 -20.85
CA LYS A 166 -25.62 7.54 -20.97
C LYS A 166 -25.90 7.16 -22.43
N LEU A 167 -26.37 8.11 -23.25
CA LEU A 167 -26.54 7.88 -24.68
C LEU A 167 -25.18 7.58 -25.34
N ILE A 168 -24.12 8.35 -25.07
CA ILE A 168 -22.77 8.04 -25.56
C ILE A 168 -22.31 6.64 -25.14
N ARG A 169 -22.56 6.25 -23.88
CA ARG A 169 -22.23 4.91 -23.38
C ARG A 169 -22.98 3.80 -24.14
N ILE A 170 -24.27 3.98 -24.41
CA ILE A 170 -25.06 3.05 -25.24
C ILE A 170 -24.43 2.94 -26.63
N LEU A 171 -24.08 4.05 -27.26
CA LEU A 171 -23.41 4.04 -28.56
C LEU A 171 -22.10 3.24 -28.51
N LEU A 172 -21.27 3.44 -27.48
CA LEU A 172 -20.01 2.71 -27.30
C LEU A 172 -20.20 1.20 -27.13
N GLN A 173 -21.21 0.79 -26.35
CA GLN A 173 -21.51 -0.62 -26.11
C GLN A 173 -21.97 -1.33 -27.40
N GLU A 174 -22.81 -0.67 -28.18
CA GLU A 174 -23.49 -1.28 -29.33
C GLU A 174 -22.72 -1.13 -30.66
N SER A 175 -21.84 -0.12 -30.78
CA SER A 175 -21.26 0.26 -32.09
C SER A 175 -19.72 0.28 -32.14
N LYS A 176 -19.05 -0.51 -31.28
CA LYS A 176 -17.60 -0.80 -31.24
C LYS A 176 -16.74 -0.03 -32.27
N ARG A 177 -16.38 -0.66 -33.40
CA ARG A 177 -15.50 -0.08 -34.44
C ARG A 177 -16.18 0.93 -35.36
N LEU A 178 -17.51 1.04 -35.33
CA LEU A 178 -18.24 2.03 -36.14
C LEU A 178 -17.99 3.46 -35.64
N LEU A 179 -17.49 3.61 -34.41
CA LEU A 179 -17.21 4.89 -33.77
C LEU A 179 -15.82 5.45 -34.08
N ASP A 180 -14.92 4.68 -34.70
CA ASP A 180 -13.56 5.14 -35.02
C ASP A 180 -13.55 6.50 -35.79
N PRO A 181 -14.41 6.74 -36.79
CA PRO A 181 -14.47 8.05 -37.48
C PRO A 181 -14.91 9.22 -36.59
N PHE A 182 -15.61 8.93 -35.49
CA PHE A 182 -16.16 9.90 -34.54
C PHE A 182 -15.35 9.99 -33.24
N ALA A 183 -14.24 9.23 -33.13
CA ALA A 183 -13.48 9.09 -31.88
C ALA A 183 -12.97 10.44 -31.35
N SER A 184 -12.55 11.36 -32.23
CA SER A 184 -12.13 12.71 -31.85
C SER A 184 -13.25 13.52 -31.21
N ASP A 185 -14.45 13.49 -31.79
CA ASP A 185 -15.61 14.21 -31.26
C ASP A 185 -16.06 13.61 -29.93
N ILE A 186 -16.10 12.28 -29.84
CA ILE A 186 -16.42 11.57 -28.60
C ILE A 186 -15.40 11.91 -27.51
N ALA A 187 -14.11 11.95 -27.85
CA ALA A 187 -13.07 12.31 -26.91
C ALA A 187 -13.26 13.76 -26.40
N SER A 188 -13.57 14.70 -27.28
CA SER A 188 -13.88 16.09 -26.93
C SER A 188 -15.10 16.20 -26.00
N ILE A 189 -16.18 15.49 -26.32
CA ILE A 189 -17.40 15.44 -25.49
C ILE A 189 -17.07 14.95 -24.09
N LEU A 190 -16.35 13.82 -23.98
CA LEU A 190 -16.02 13.21 -22.71
C LEU A 190 -15.04 14.05 -21.88
N MET A 191 -14.04 14.68 -22.52
CA MET A 191 -13.14 15.61 -21.82
C MET A 191 -13.89 16.83 -21.28
N SER A 192 -14.83 17.39 -22.05
CA SER A 192 -15.66 18.51 -21.60
C SER A 192 -16.58 18.09 -20.44
N ALA A 193 -17.19 16.91 -20.52
CA ALA A 193 -18.04 16.36 -19.47
C ALA A 193 -17.27 16.00 -18.18
N ALA A 194 -15.98 15.69 -18.27
CA ALA A 194 -15.15 15.35 -17.11
C ALA A 194 -14.89 16.55 -16.19
N ILE A 195 -14.94 17.78 -16.71
CA ILE A 195 -14.68 19.03 -15.95
C ILE A 195 -15.84 19.36 -14.98
N GLU A 196 -16.95 18.62 -15.04
CA GLU A 196 -18.14 18.80 -14.21
C GLU A 196 -17.91 18.55 -12.71
N ASN A 197 -18.82 19.05 -11.87
CA ASN A 197 -18.79 18.88 -10.41
C ASN A 197 -19.91 17.97 -9.86
N ASP A 198 -20.98 17.67 -10.61
CA ASP A 198 -22.05 16.81 -10.11
C ASP A 198 -21.55 15.37 -9.92
N PRO A 199 -21.71 14.77 -8.71
CA PRO A 199 -21.19 13.44 -8.43
C PRO A 199 -21.83 12.33 -9.27
N VAL A 200 -23.11 12.45 -9.65
CA VAL A 200 -23.82 11.39 -10.39
C VAL A 200 -23.37 11.40 -11.84
N VAL A 201 -23.26 12.60 -12.45
CA VAL A 201 -22.73 12.77 -13.80
C VAL A 201 -21.27 12.32 -13.85
N LEU A 202 -20.42 12.74 -12.90
CA LEU A 202 -19.01 12.34 -12.89
C LEU A 202 -18.80 10.82 -12.83
N VAL A 203 -19.60 10.09 -12.04
CA VAL A 203 -19.52 8.62 -12.00
C VAL A 203 -19.84 8.01 -13.36
N GLU A 204 -20.87 8.51 -14.05
CA GLU A 204 -21.25 8.03 -15.38
C GLU A 204 -20.20 8.42 -16.43
N VAL A 205 -19.66 9.64 -16.38
CA VAL A 205 -18.59 10.12 -17.26
C VAL A 205 -17.35 9.26 -17.10
N CYS A 206 -16.87 9.03 -15.88
CA CYS A 206 -15.70 8.19 -15.63
C CYS A 206 -15.93 6.75 -16.14
N SER A 207 -17.12 6.19 -15.89
CA SER A 207 -17.47 4.85 -16.39
C SER A 207 -17.49 4.78 -17.93
N THR A 208 -17.94 5.85 -18.58
CA THR A 208 -18.00 5.96 -20.04
C THR A 208 -16.61 6.18 -20.65
N ILE A 209 -15.77 6.99 -20.00
CA ILE A 209 -14.36 7.18 -20.37
C ILE A 209 -13.59 5.87 -20.27
N LYS A 210 -13.80 5.10 -19.19
CA LYS A 210 -13.20 3.77 -19.05
C LYS A 210 -13.55 2.87 -20.24
N LEU A 211 -14.84 2.76 -20.58
CA LEU A 211 -15.30 1.96 -21.72
C LEU A 211 -14.72 2.47 -23.04
N PHE A 212 -14.67 3.79 -23.25
CA PHE A 212 -14.07 4.38 -24.43
C PHE A 212 -12.57 4.03 -24.54
N ALA A 213 -11.83 4.09 -23.43
CA ALA A 213 -10.43 3.71 -23.38
C ALA A 213 -10.21 2.22 -23.68
N GLU A 214 -11.04 1.33 -23.13
CA GLU A 214 -11.02 -0.11 -23.43
C GLU A 214 -11.28 -0.41 -24.91
N LEU A 215 -12.12 0.38 -25.59
CA LEU A 215 -12.44 0.19 -27.02
C LEU A 215 -11.37 0.74 -27.97
N MET A 216 -10.74 1.85 -27.61
CA MET A 216 -9.74 2.52 -28.44
C MET A 216 -8.32 2.00 -28.21
N GLU A 217 -8.04 1.48 -27.02
CA GLU A 217 -6.72 0.96 -26.63
C GLU A 217 -5.61 1.99 -26.95
N CYS A 218 -4.52 1.57 -27.61
CA CYS A 218 -3.40 2.44 -27.98
C CYS A 218 -3.77 3.57 -28.97
N ARG A 219 -4.94 3.55 -29.61
CA ARG A 219 -5.39 4.64 -30.50
C ARG A 219 -5.67 5.93 -29.73
N LEU A 220 -5.80 5.84 -28.41
CA LEU A 220 -6.03 6.98 -27.52
C LEU A 220 -4.73 7.72 -27.15
N LYS A 221 -3.54 7.21 -27.52
CA LYS A 221 -2.23 7.70 -27.08
C LYS A 221 -2.06 9.22 -27.15
N ASP A 222 -2.50 9.85 -28.24
CA ASP A 222 -2.31 11.28 -28.49
C ASP A 222 -3.13 12.19 -27.55
N VAL A 223 -4.24 11.68 -27.00
CA VAL A 223 -5.14 12.43 -26.10
C VAL A 223 -5.27 11.82 -24.70
N ALA A 224 -4.67 10.65 -24.46
CA ALA A 224 -4.77 9.93 -23.19
C ALA A 224 -4.26 10.76 -22.00
N LYS A 225 -3.17 11.53 -22.18
CA LYS A 225 -2.67 12.43 -21.12
C LYS A 225 -3.72 13.48 -20.73
N ASN A 226 -4.40 14.06 -21.71
CA ASN A 226 -5.40 15.11 -21.50
C ASN A 226 -6.60 14.59 -20.70
N PHE A 227 -6.99 13.34 -20.92
CA PHE A 227 -8.02 12.67 -20.12
C PHE A 227 -7.64 12.57 -18.65
N VAL A 228 -6.41 12.16 -18.32
CA VAL A 228 -5.97 12.11 -16.92
C VAL A 228 -6.00 13.50 -16.30
N LEU A 229 -5.54 14.52 -17.04
CA LEU A 229 -5.50 15.92 -16.56
C LEU A 229 -6.88 16.47 -16.18
N VAL A 230 -7.92 16.23 -16.99
CA VAL A 230 -9.29 16.69 -16.68
C VAL A 230 -9.96 15.90 -15.56
N MET A 231 -9.39 14.77 -15.16
CA MET A 231 -9.95 13.90 -14.12
C MET A 231 -9.26 14.05 -12.76
N LEU A 232 -8.19 14.86 -12.66
CA LEU A 232 -7.43 15.01 -11.42
C LEU A 232 -8.27 15.53 -10.25
N HIS A 233 -9.22 16.44 -10.47
CA HIS A 233 -10.10 16.92 -9.40
C HIS A 233 -11.03 15.82 -8.89
N ALA A 234 -11.43 14.88 -9.75
CA ALA A 234 -12.31 13.78 -9.37
C ALA A 234 -11.62 12.79 -8.41
N LEU A 235 -10.29 12.67 -8.45
CA LEU A 235 -9.51 11.88 -7.49
C LEU A 235 -9.55 12.45 -6.07
N SER A 236 -9.74 13.77 -5.92
CA SER A 236 -9.83 14.45 -4.62
C SER A 236 -11.27 14.78 -4.21
N HIS A 237 -12.26 14.24 -4.94
CA HIS A 237 -13.67 14.56 -4.71
C HIS A 237 -14.19 13.99 -3.38
N ASN A 238 -15.15 14.67 -2.74
CA ASN A 238 -15.66 14.29 -1.41
C ASN A 238 -16.35 12.92 -1.34
N ARG A 239 -16.95 12.47 -2.46
CA ARG A 239 -17.67 11.19 -2.54
C ARG A 239 -16.74 10.08 -3.01
N CYS A 240 -16.59 9.02 -2.20
CA CYS A 240 -15.74 7.87 -2.53
C CYS A 240 -16.10 7.22 -3.87
N ARG A 241 -17.39 7.12 -4.23
CA ARG A 241 -17.84 6.55 -5.52
C ARG A 241 -17.28 7.29 -6.73
N VAL A 242 -17.11 8.62 -6.64
CA VAL A 242 -16.50 9.41 -7.71
C VAL A 242 -15.01 9.12 -7.79
N ARG A 243 -14.30 9.09 -6.65
CA ARG A 243 -12.87 8.76 -6.58
C ARG A 243 -12.58 7.37 -7.17
N VAL A 244 -13.39 6.37 -6.81
CA VAL A 244 -13.30 5.00 -7.36
C VAL A 244 -13.52 4.99 -8.87
N ALA A 245 -14.59 5.62 -9.35
CA ALA A 245 -14.89 5.64 -10.79
C ALA A 245 -13.78 6.35 -11.59
N ALA A 246 -13.28 7.48 -11.09
CA ALA A 246 -12.19 8.23 -11.70
C ALA A 246 -10.90 7.40 -11.75
N LEU A 247 -10.57 6.72 -10.65
CA LEU A 247 -9.37 5.87 -10.57
C LEU A 247 -9.45 4.68 -11.52
N GLN A 248 -10.59 4.01 -11.63
CA GLN A 248 -10.82 2.91 -12.57
C GLN A 248 -10.75 3.35 -14.04
N ALA A 249 -11.09 4.59 -14.35
CA ALA A 249 -10.94 5.14 -15.69
C ALA A 249 -9.47 5.48 -15.99
N ILE A 250 -8.81 6.19 -15.06
CA ILE A 250 -7.39 6.55 -15.17
C ILE A 250 -6.51 5.30 -15.27
N GLU A 251 -6.86 4.24 -14.53
CA GLU A 251 -6.23 2.92 -14.62
C GLU A 251 -6.06 2.47 -16.08
N ILE A 252 -7.15 2.49 -16.86
CA ILE A 252 -7.13 2.07 -18.26
C ILE A 252 -6.47 3.12 -19.16
N ILE A 253 -6.74 4.41 -18.95
CA ILE A 253 -6.17 5.50 -19.77
C ILE A 253 -4.64 5.49 -19.71
N VAL A 254 -4.05 5.21 -18.55
CA VAL A 254 -2.59 5.08 -18.39
C VAL A 254 -2.04 3.98 -19.30
N LEU A 255 -2.74 2.84 -19.40
CA LEU A 255 -2.38 1.74 -20.30
C LEU A 255 -2.54 2.09 -21.79
N CYS A 256 -3.40 3.05 -22.12
CA CYS A 256 -3.57 3.58 -23.49
C CYS A 256 -2.43 4.51 -23.95
N GLY A 257 -1.40 4.73 -23.12
CA GLY A 257 -0.22 5.55 -23.48
C GLY A 257 -0.03 6.82 -22.66
N ALA A 258 -0.71 6.96 -21.51
CA ALA A 258 -0.56 8.11 -20.61
C ALA A 258 0.38 7.83 -19.41
N HIS A 259 1.36 6.92 -19.53
CA HIS A 259 2.26 6.53 -18.43
C HIS A 259 3.00 7.71 -17.79
N GLU A 260 3.39 8.72 -18.57
CA GLU A 260 4.05 9.93 -18.05
C GLU A 260 3.18 10.66 -17.01
N THR A 261 1.85 10.52 -17.06
CA THR A 261 0.98 11.14 -16.05
C THR A 261 1.18 10.56 -14.65
N LEU A 262 1.81 9.37 -14.52
CA LEU A 262 2.25 8.83 -13.23
C LEU A 262 3.24 9.76 -12.52
N TYR A 263 4.01 10.57 -13.25
CA TYR A 263 4.84 11.61 -12.64
C TYR A 263 4.01 12.68 -11.95
N HIS A 264 2.78 12.97 -12.41
CA HIS A 264 1.87 13.92 -11.76
C HIS A 264 1.05 13.28 -10.65
N LEU A 265 0.66 12.02 -10.82
CA LEU A 265 -0.16 11.27 -9.85
C LEU A 265 0.63 10.90 -8.59
N THR A 266 1.92 10.61 -8.76
CA THR A 266 2.82 10.22 -7.65
C THR A 266 3.56 11.42 -7.07
N ALA A 267 3.81 11.39 -5.77
CA ALA A 267 4.66 12.38 -5.09
C ALA A 267 6.16 12.22 -5.42
N TYR A 268 6.54 11.12 -6.06
CA TYR A 268 7.94 10.77 -6.27
C TYR A 268 8.69 11.87 -7.01
N ARG A 269 9.81 12.30 -6.44
CA ARG A 269 10.82 13.12 -7.09
C ARG A 269 12.09 12.29 -7.13
N ASP A 270 12.64 12.13 -8.33
CA ASP A 270 13.91 11.43 -8.46
C ASP A 270 15.00 12.26 -7.76
N PRO A 271 15.70 11.71 -6.76
CA PRO A 271 16.72 12.47 -6.03
C PRO A 271 17.87 12.91 -6.94
N ASN A 272 18.04 12.30 -8.11
CA ASN A 272 19.11 12.61 -9.06
C ASN A 272 18.66 13.57 -10.18
N ILE A 273 17.39 13.94 -10.26
CA ILE A 273 16.87 14.85 -11.29
C ILE A 273 16.62 16.22 -10.68
N ILE A 274 17.29 17.24 -11.23
CA ILE A 274 17.05 18.64 -10.87
C ILE A 274 15.91 19.16 -11.76
N PRO A 275 14.74 19.53 -11.21
CA PRO A 275 13.62 20.00 -12.01
C PRO A 275 13.85 21.46 -12.42
N ILE A 276 14.62 21.69 -13.50
CA ILE A 276 15.04 23.03 -13.93
C ILE A 276 13.83 23.97 -14.13
N ARG A 277 12.71 23.44 -14.64
CA ARG A 277 11.47 24.20 -14.84
C ARG A 277 10.90 24.78 -13.55
N GLU A 278 11.07 24.09 -12.41
CA GLU A 278 10.58 24.54 -11.10
C GLU A 278 11.35 25.77 -10.59
N PHE A 279 12.58 26.05 -11.07
CA PHE A 279 13.31 27.28 -10.71
C PHE A 279 12.60 28.54 -11.19
N TYR A 280 11.93 28.46 -12.34
CA TYR A 280 11.27 29.59 -12.97
C TYR A 280 9.74 29.56 -12.76
N ASN A 281 9.18 28.36 -12.56
CA ASN A 281 7.75 28.14 -12.37
C ASN A 281 7.52 27.16 -11.20
N PRO A 282 7.47 27.65 -9.94
CA PRO A 282 7.26 26.77 -8.79
C PRO A 282 5.87 26.11 -8.88
N THR A 283 5.85 24.78 -8.96
CA THR A 283 4.62 23.99 -9.03
C THR A 283 4.37 23.27 -7.72
N VAL A 284 3.17 23.45 -7.14
CA VAL A 284 2.72 22.64 -6.02
C VAL A 284 2.31 21.27 -6.57
N LYS A 285 3.04 20.22 -6.19
CA LYS A 285 2.76 18.86 -6.64
C LYS A 285 1.78 18.18 -5.66
N THR A 286 0.55 17.93 -6.10
CA THR A 286 -0.43 17.19 -5.31
C THR A 286 -0.13 15.69 -5.35
N GLN A 287 -0.12 15.05 -4.19
CA GLN A 287 0.20 13.62 -4.05
C GLN A 287 -1.08 12.76 -4.18
N TYR A 288 -1.70 12.74 -5.37
CA TYR A 288 -2.99 12.09 -5.57
C TYR A 288 -3.03 10.63 -5.10
N LEU A 289 -2.05 9.80 -5.50
CA LEU A 289 -2.05 8.40 -5.09
C LEU A 289 -1.84 8.21 -3.59
N ALA A 290 -1.06 9.09 -2.93
CA ALA A 290 -0.88 9.02 -1.47
C ALA A 290 -2.17 9.38 -0.73
N LEU A 291 -2.90 10.38 -1.20
CA LEU A 291 -4.22 10.74 -0.65
C LEU A 291 -5.22 9.58 -0.77
N LEU A 292 -5.17 8.84 -1.88
CA LEU A 292 -6.01 7.66 -2.10
C LEU A 292 -5.55 6.45 -1.28
N ALA A 293 -4.25 6.30 -1.04
CA ALA A 293 -3.69 5.22 -0.23
C ALA A 293 -4.08 5.35 1.25
N SER A 294 -4.23 6.57 1.74
CA SER A 294 -4.69 6.88 3.10
C SER A 294 -6.19 7.24 3.16
N ASP A 295 -6.97 6.88 2.13
CA ASP A 295 -8.40 7.21 2.08
C ASP A 295 -9.17 6.48 3.19
N ARG A 296 -10.17 7.16 3.79
CA ARG A 296 -11.04 6.57 4.81
C ARG A 296 -11.89 5.40 4.28
N SER A 297 -12.18 5.39 2.99
CA SER A 297 -12.99 4.36 2.35
C SER A 297 -12.12 3.21 1.85
N ILE A 298 -12.39 2.00 2.38
CA ILE A 298 -11.74 0.76 1.93
C ILE A 298 -11.88 0.57 0.42
N LEU A 299 -13.05 0.89 -0.15
CA LEU A 299 -13.31 0.78 -1.59
C LEU A 299 -12.34 1.62 -2.45
N VAL A 300 -11.91 2.78 -1.95
CA VAL A 300 -10.95 3.64 -2.66
C VAL A 300 -9.55 3.04 -2.59
N ARG A 301 -9.14 2.58 -1.40
CA ARG A 301 -7.83 1.93 -1.21
C ARG A 301 -7.71 0.64 -2.01
N GLU A 302 -8.78 -0.15 -2.06
CA GLU A 302 -8.88 -1.36 -2.88
C GLU A 302 -8.76 -1.05 -4.38
N ALA A 303 -9.49 -0.04 -4.85
CA ALA A 303 -9.40 0.40 -6.25
C ALA A 303 -7.99 0.90 -6.61
N LEU A 304 -7.32 1.61 -5.69
CA LEU A 304 -5.94 2.04 -5.89
C LEU A 304 -4.97 0.86 -5.97
N LEU A 305 -5.06 -0.08 -5.03
CA LEU A 305 -4.20 -1.25 -5.00
C LEU A 305 -4.34 -2.06 -6.30
N LYS A 306 -5.58 -2.26 -6.78
CA LYS A 306 -5.85 -2.92 -8.06
C LYS A 306 -5.28 -2.15 -9.25
N ALA A 307 -5.48 -0.84 -9.30
CA ALA A 307 -4.97 0.00 -10.40
C ALA A 307 -3.43 0.00 -10.46
N VAL A 308 -2.76 0.15 -9.30
CA VAL A 308 -1.30 0.13 -9.22
C VAL A 308 -0.75 -1.25 -9.60
N ALA A 309 -1.35 -2.33 -9.11
CA ALA A 309 -0.96 -3.68 -9.48
C ALA A 309 -1.16 -3.92 -10.98
N HIS A 310 -2.26 -3.45 -11.56
CA HIS A 310 -2.52 -3.56 -12.99
C HIS A 310 -1.48 -2.83 -13.82
N TRP A 311 -1.05 -1.62 -13.42
CA TRP A 311 0.04 -0.91 -14.08
C TRP A 311 1.37 -1.66 -13.97
N LEU A 312 1.71 -2.18 -12.78
CA LEU A 312 2.92 -2.98 -12.59
C LEU A 312 2.90 -4.28 -13.38
N LEU A 313 1.72 -4.81 -13.72
CA LEU A 313 1.58 -6.05 -14.49
C LEU A 313 1.55 -5.84 -16.01
N GLN A 314 0.82 -4.84 -16.49
CA GLN A 314 0.45 -4.70 -17.91
C GLN A 314 1.11 -3.53 -18.62
N LEU A 315 1.66 -2.53 -17.89
CA LEU A 315 2.26 -1.37 -18.54
C LEU A 315 3.56 -1.77 -19.27
N PRO A 316 3.75 -1.38 -20.54
CA PRO A 316 5.01 -1.61 -21.26
C PRO A 316 6.20 -0.96 -20.55
N GLU A 317 6.03 0.28 -20.08
CA GLU A 317 7.03 1.10 -19.39
C GLU A 317 7.11 0.81 -17.87
N ARG A 318 6.51 -0.27 -17.38
CA ARG A 318 6.43 -0.60 -15.93
C ARG A 318 7.76 -0.54 -15.20
N ARG A 319 8.87 -0.94 -15.84
CA ARG A 319 10.22 -0.96 -15.25
C ARG A 319 10.69 0.44 -14.85
N GLU A 320 10.30 1.47 -15.60
CA GLU A 320 10.63 2.86 -15.28
C GLU A 320 9.85 3.36 -14.06
N HIS A 321 8.62 2.86 -13.89
CA HIS A 321 7.71 3.30 -12.83
C HIS A 321 7.73 2.42 -11.58
N GLU A 322 8.44 1.28 -11.61
CA GLU A 322 8.49 0.29 -10.53
C GLU A 322 8.77 0.92 -9.17
N ILE A 323 9.88 1.67 -9.05
CA ILE A 323 10.33 2.33 -7.82
C ILE A 323 9.26 3.30 -7.26
N ARG A 324 8.42 3.87 -8.14
CA ARG A 324 7.41 4.87 -7.78
C ARG A 324 6.08 4.24 -7.40
N LEU A 325 5.75 3.10 -8.02
CA LEU A 325 4.48 2.40 -7.85
C LEU A 325 4.52 1.34 -6.75
N LEU A 326 5.65 0.63 -6.62
CA LEU A 326 5.84 -0.45 -5.65
C LEU A 326 5.53 -0.04 -4.19
N PRO A 327 5.89 1.17 -3.71
CA PRO A 327 5.55 1.59 -2.35
C PRO A 327 4.05 1.57 -2.05
N TYR A 328 3.18 1.79 -3.04
CA TYR A 328 1.73 1.75 -2.85
C TYR A 328 1.20 0.32 -2.67
N VAL A 329 1.82 -0.67 -3.33
CA VAL A 329 1.49 -2.10 -3.10
C VAL A 329 1.94 -2.51 -1.69
N LEU A 330 3.16 -2.13 -1.30
CA LEU A 330 3.69 -2.40 0.04
C LEU A 330 2.88 -1.72 1.14
N ASN A 331 2.34 -0.51 0.89
CA ASN A 331 1.45 0.17 1.83
C ASN A 331 0.14 -0.62 2.06
N GLY A 332 -0.34 -1.37 1.06
CA GLY A 332 -1.50 -2.26 1.23
C GLY A 332 -1.26 -3.39 2.23
N LEU A 333 -0.01 -3.84 2.42
CA LEU A 333 0.35 -4.88 3.40
C LEU A 333 0.25 -4.38 4.86
N ILE A 334 0.25 -3.06 5.07
CA ILE A 334 0.14 -2.45 6.40
C ILE A 334 -1.24 -1.83 6.67
N ASP A 335 -2.22 -2.11 5.81
CA ASP A 335 -3.60 -1.63 5.94
C ASP A 335 -4.24 -2.10 7.27
N GLU A 336 -5.27 -1.40 7.74
CA GLU A 336 -6.01 -1.78 8.93
C GLU A 336 -6.96 -2.96 8.68
N ASN A 337 -7.40 -3.14 7.44
CA ASN A 337 -8.30 -4.21 7.04
C ASN A 337 -7.53 -5.44 6.55
N THR A 338 -7.81 -6.62 7.12
CA THR A 338 -7.11 -7.86 6.79
C THR A 338 -7.34 -8.34 5.35
N GLU A 339 -8.55 -8.16 4.79
CA GLU A 339 -8.83 -8.53 3.40
C GLU A 339 -7.99 -7.68 2.42
N MET A 340 -7.74 -6.41 2.77
CA MET A 340 -6.84 -5.53 2.02
C MET A 340 -5.39 -6.01 2.10
N GLN A 341 -4.93 -6.44 3.27
CA GLN A 341 -3.57 -6.98 3.44
C GLN A 341 -3.39 -8.27 2.62
N GLU A 342 -4.39 -9.17 2.64
CA GLU A 342 -4.39 -10.39 1.83
C GLU A 342 -4.38 -10.10 0.33
N LEU A 343 -5.21 -9.16 -0.13
CA LEU A 343 -5.22 -8.71 -1.52
C LEU A 343 -3.87 -8.11 -1.92
N ALA A 344 -3.25 -7.30 -1.05
CA ALA A 344 -1.95 -6.70 -1.32
C ALA A 344 -0.85 -7.76 -1.43
N PHE A 345 -0.89 -8.78 -0.57
CA PHE A 345 0.02 -9.92 -0.64
C PHE A 345 -0.16 -10.70 -1.94
N ASP A 346 -1.40 -11.04 -2.30
CA ASP A 346 -1.68 -11.79 -3.53
C ASP A 346 -1.27 -10.99 -4.78
N MET A 347 -1.48 -9.67 -4.81
CA MET A 347 -1.02 -8.80 -5.90
C MET A 347 0.51 -8.72 -5.96
N MET A 348 1.19 -8.58 -4.82
CA MET A 348 2.65 -8.56 -4.76
C MET A 348 3.26 -9.88 -5.26
N GLU A 349 2.63 -11.01 -4.95
CA GLU A 349 3.03 -12.33 -5.44
C GLU A 349 2.88 -12.42 -6.97
N LEU A 350 1.77 -11.94 -7.55
CA LEU A 350 1.58 -11.93 -9.00
C LEU A 350 2.64 -11.08 -9.72
N ILE A 351 2.92 -9.89 -9.18
CA ILE A 351 3.94 -8.97 -9.71
C ILE A 351 5.32 -9.63 -9.64
N GLY A 352 5.67 -10.24 -8.50
CA GLY A 352 6.92 -10.96 -8.34
C GLY A 352 7.07 -12.16 -9.26
N GLN A 353 6.01 -12.96 -9.46
CA GLN A 353 6.01 -14.09 -10.39
C GLN A 353 6.15 -13.65 -11.85
N GLN A 354 5.60 -12.49 -12.22
CA GLN A 354 5.86 -11.91 -13.54
C GLN A 354 7.33 -11.51 -13.67
N TYR A 355 7.90 -10.86 -12.65
CA TYR A 355 9.31 -10.52 -12.64
C TYR A 355 10.18 -11.77 -12.84
N GLU A 356 9.86 -12.88 -12.16
CA GLU A 356 10.60 -14.14 -12.31
C GLU A 356 10.56 -14.69 -13.73
N ARG A 357 9.38 -14.69 -14.36
CA ARG A 357 9.21 -15.14 -15.76
C ARG A 357 9.94 -14.27 -16.78
N GLU A 358 10.09 -12.98 -16.49
CA GLU A 358 10.76 -12.04 -17.39
C GLU A 358 12.28 -12.00 -17.22
N ASN A 359 12.81 -12.50 -16.09
CA ASN A 359 14.22 -12.45 -15.73
C ASN A 359 14.72 -13.84 -15.30
N GLU A 360 14.33 -14.89 -16.05
CA GLU A 360 14.58 -16.29 -15.68
C GLU A 360 16.06 -16.59 -15.42
N ASP A 361 16.98 -16.00 -16.19
CA ASP A 361 18.42 -16.24 -16.06
C ASP A 361 18.98 -15.65 -14.76
N GLU A 362 18.69 -14.37 -14.45
CA GLU A 362 19.08 -13.73 -13.18
C GLU A 362 18.51 -14.52 -11.98
N VAL A 363 17.26 -14.94 -12.08
CA VAL A 363 16.56 -15.68 -11.01
C VAL A 363 17.15 -17.07 -10.82
N ARG A 364 17.53 -17.75 -11.90
CA ARG A 364 18.19 -19.07 -11.85
C ARG A 364 19.55 -18.97 -11.19
N ASP A 365 20.34 -17.96 -11.54
CA ASP A 365 21.64 -17.72 -10.93
C ASP A 365 21.49 -17.48 -9.43
N ILE A 366 20.56 -16.61 -9.02
CA ILE A 366 20.30 -16.35 -7.59
C ILE A 366 19.83 -17.63 -6.87
N LYS A 367 18.96 -18.44 -7.49
CA LYS A 367 18.50 -19.73 -6.93
C LYS A 367 19.64 -20.72 -6.72
N GLN A 368 20.69 -20.70 -7.54
CA GLN A 368 21.85 -21.58 -7.37
C GLN A 368 22.69 -21.23 -6.14
N TYR A 369 22.72 -19.96 -5.74
CA TYR A 369 23.48 -19.49 -4.56
C TYR A 369 22.62 -19.36 -3.30
N LEU A 370 21.30 -19.50 -3.41
CA LEU A 370 20.39 -19.53 -2.26
C LEU A 370 20.61 -20.82 -1.47
N ILE A 371 20.92 -20.66 -0.17
CA ILE A 371 21.02 -21.79 0.76
C ILE A 371 19.59 -22.32 1.01
N GLU A 372 19.32 -23.58 0.66
CA GLU A 372 18.00 -24.23 0.78
C GLU A 372 17.42 -24.16 2.21
N ASP A 373 18.27 -24.05 3.24
CA ASP A 373 17.88 -23.90 4.66
C ASP A 373 17.12 -22.59 4.98
N ILE A 374 17.06 -21.64 4.05
CA ILE A 374 16.31 -20.38 4.23
C ILE A 374 14.85 -20.55 3.76
N ASP A 375 14.53 -21.54 2.92
CA ASP A 375 13.16 -21.74 2.43
C ASP A 375 12.25 -22.45 3.45
N THR A 376 12.82 -23.16 4.43
CA THR A 376 12.09 -23.76 5.57
C THR A 376 11.73 -22.76 6.69
N VAL A 377 12.22 -21.52 6.59
CA VAL A 377 12.12 -20.45 7.61
C VAL A 377 10.68 -19.98 7.85
N GLY A 378 9.73 -20.38 7.01
CA GLY A 378 8.37 -19.86 7.05
C GLY A 378 7.36 -20.59 7.94
N ILE A 379 7.66 -21.77 8.52
CA ILE A 379 6.57 -22.61 9.07
C ILE A 379 6.66 -22.92 10.58
N SER A 380 7.82 -22.84 11.26
CA SER A 380 7.93 -22.93 12.74
C SER A 380 9.38 -23.08 13.20
N ASP A 381 10.21 -22.06 12.95
CA ASP A 381 11.48 -22.00 13.68
C ASP A 381 11.22 -21.35 15.05
N LYS A 382 11.73 -21.94 16.13
CA LYS A 382 11.48 -21.42 17.49
C LYS A 382 12.05 -19.99 17.57
N GLY A 383 11.18 -19.00 17.75
CA GLY A 383 11.58 -17.60 18.01
C GLY A 383 11.36 -16.60 16.86
N PHE A 384 10.94 -17.03 15.67
CA PHE A 384 10.57 -16.10 14.59
C PHE A 384 9.33 -16.56 13.82
N GLU A 385 8.24 -15.81 13.96
CA GLU A 385 7.00 -16.02 13.21
C GLU A 385 6.85 -14.94 12.14
N LEU A 386 6.52 -15.35 10.92
CA LEU A 386 6.11 -14.42 9.88
C LEU A 386 4.82 -13.70 10.34
N PRO A 387 4.67 -12.40 10.04
CA PRO A 387 3.44 -11.72 10.36
C PRO A 387 2.24 -12.40 9.69
N THR A 388 1.11 -12.42 10.40
CA THR A 388 -0.08 -13.20 10.04
C THR A 388 -0.68 -12.85 8.68
N PHE A 389 -0.47 -11.62 8.18
CA PHE A 389 -0.92 -11.20 6.85
C PHE A 389 -0.10 -11.83 5.71
N LEU A 390 1.09 -12.35 5.99
CA LEU A 390 1.86 -13.11 5.01
C LEU A 390 1.44 -14.58 5.08
N LYS A 391 0.79 -15.07 4.02
CA LYS A 391 0.39 -16.49 3.91
C LYS A 391 1.60 -17.44 3.83
N ARG A 392 2.73 -16.91 3.36
CA ARG A 392 4.03 -17.58 3.17
C ARG A 392 5.13 -16.54 3.01
N ARG A 393 6.38 -16.98 3.00
CA ARG A 393 7.51 -16.15 2.56
C ARG A 393 7.25 -15.62 1.13
N PRO A 394 7.42 -14.31 0.85
CA PRO A 394 7.23 -13.77 -0.49
C PRO A 394 8.12 -14.43 -1.55
N CYS A 395 7.62 -14.55 -2.77
CA CYS A 395 8.35 -15.09 -3.92
C CYS A 395 9.64 -14.29 -4.21
N LEU A 396 10.59 -14.93 -4.89
CA LEU A 396 11.92 -14.35 -5.09
C LEU A 396 11.85 -13.08 -5.94
N GLY A 397 11.01 -13.04 -6.98
CA GLY A 397 10.82 -11.84 -7.79
C GLY A 397 10.33 -10.65 -6.98
N ALA A 398 9.36 -10.86 -6.08
CA ALA A 398 8.87 -9.80 -5.20
C ALA A 398 9.98 -9.27 -4.29
N ARG A 399 10.79 -10.17 -3.72
CA ARG A 399 11.95 -9.79 -2.90
C ARG A 399 12.99 -9.00 -3.69
N ILE A 400 13.33 -9.42 -4.91
CA ILE A 400 14.30 -8.72 -5.78
C ILE A 400 13.83 -7.29 -6.08
N MET A 401 12.56 -7.10 -6.43
CA MET A 401 12.00 -5.78 -6.73
C MET A 401 12.08 -4.83 -5.54
N VAL A 402 11.73 -5.31 -4.33
CA VAL A 402 11.83 -4.50 -3.11
C VAL A 402 13.29 -4.18 -2.77
N LYS A 403 14.21 -5.15 -2.92
CA LYS A 403 15.65 -4.95 -2.71
C LYS A 403 16.20 -3.81 -3.60
N ARG A 404 15.79 -3.75 -4.86
CA ARG A 404 16.23 -2.70 -5.81
C ARG A 404 15.73 -1.31 -5.43
N SER A 405 14.54 -1.22 -4.84
CA SER A 405 13.93 0.04 -4.42
C SER A 405 14.26 0.44 -2.98
N PHE A 406 14.96 -0.43 -2.23
CA PHE A 406 15.06 -0.33 -0.78
C PHE A 406 15.77 0.94 -0.30
N SER A 407 16.87 1.34 -0.93
CA SER A 407 17.65 2.50 -0.51
C SER A 407 16.84 3.80 -0.53
N ILE A 408 15.98 3.96 -1.54
CA ILE A 408 15.10 5.12 -1.71
C ILE A 408 13.98 5.10 -0.66
N ILE A 409 13.36 3.92 -0.45
CA ILE A 409 12.31 3.74 0.55
C ILE A 409 12.88 4.01 1.96
N LEU A 410 14.06 3.46 2.28
CA LEU A 410 14.69 3.60 3.58
C LEU A 410 15.01 5.06 3.94
N GLN A 411 15.46 5.86 2.97
CA GLN A 411 15.70 7.29 3.17
C GLN A 411 14.43 8.04 3.56
N ALA A 412 13.31 7.78 2.87
CA ALA A 412 12.02 8.37 3.19
C ALA A 412 11.52 7.93 4.58
N LEU A 413 11.60 6.62 4.88
CA LEU A 413 11.21 6.06 6.17
C LEU A 413 12.01 6.65 7.34
N GLY A 414 13.31 6.87 7.15
CA GLY A 414 14.16 7.46 8.19
C GLY A 414 13.72 8.88 8.59
N ALA A 415 13.19 9.66 7.65
CA ALA A 415 12.62 10.97 7.93
C ALA A 415 11.25 10.86 8.61
N ASP A 416 10.37 9.99 8.10
CA ASP A 416 8.99 9.87 8.59
C ASP A 416 8.88 9.24 9.99
N ILE A 417 9.78 8.32 10.35
CA ILE A 417 9.85 7.76 11.72
C ILE A 417 10.21 8.83 12.76
N GLN A 418 10.90 9.89 12.35
CA GLN A 418 11.23 11.03 13.21
C GLN A 418 10.22 12.17 13.09
N ALA A 419 9.14 12.01 12.31
CA ALA A 419 8.11 13.02 12.16
C ALA A 419 7.43 13.34 13.51
N TRP A 420 7.03 14.59 13.68
CA TRP A 420 6.31 15.03 14.87
C TRP A 420 4.84 14.57 14.84
N GLN A 421 4.29 14.30 13.65
CA GLN A 421 2.95 13.75 13.47
C GLN A 421 2.92 12.25 13.80
N LEU A 422 1.86 11.82 14.50
CA LEU A 422 1.70 10.43 14.96
C LEU A 422 1.46 9.44 13.81
N GLU A 423 0.56 9.77 12.88
CA GLU A 423 0.12 8.85 11.83
C GLU A 423 1.24 8.49 10.83
N PRO A 424 2.01 9.45 10.25
CA PRO A 424 3.16 9.13 9.41
C PRO A 424 4.20 8.27 10.12
N LYS A 425 4.45 8.54 11.41
CA LYS A 425 5.41 7.79 12.23
C LYS A 425 5.02 6.32 12.37
N ILE A 426 3.76 6.05 12.70
CA ILE A 426 3.24 4.68 12.85
C ILE A 426 3.30 3.93 11.51
N LEU A 427 2.87 4.58 10.43
CA LEU A 427 2.90 3.99 9.08
C LEU A 427 4.33 3.68 8.64
N ALA A 428 5.27 4.59 8.89
CA ALA A 428 6.68 4.38 8.55
C ALA A 428 7.31 3.23 9.34
N ALA A 429 7.01 3.10 10.65
CA ALA A 429 7.49 1.97 11.44
C ALA A 429 6.90 0.62 10.96
N LYS A 430 5.60 0.58 10.63
CA LYS A 430 4.98 -0.62 10.04
C LYS A 430 5.57 -0.97 8.68
N LEU A 431 5.80 0.03 7.82
CA LEU A 431 6.35 -0.16 6.48
C LEU A 431 7.82 -0.61 6.54
N LEU A 432 8.63 -0.08 7.47
CA LEU A 432 9.99 -0.55 7.72
C LEU A 432 10.02 -2.04 8.06
N TYR A 433 9.17 -2.47 8.99
CA TYR A 433 9.03 -3.87 9.37
C TYR A 433 8.71 -4.75 8.16
N VAL A 434 7.70 -4.39 7.36
CA VAL A 434 7.33 -5.12 6.14
C VAL A 434 8.49 -5.18 5.16
N VAL A 435 9.11 -4.05 4.83
CA VAL A 435 10.17 -4.00 3.83
C VAL A 435 11.38 -4.84 4.22
N LEU A 436 11.76 -4.88 5.51
CA LEU A 436 12.87 -5.71 5.99
C LEU A 436 12.62 -7.22 5.77
N ILE A 437 11.36 -7.67 5.81
CA ILE A 437 11.00 -9.07 5.50
C ILE A 437 11.27 -9.41 4.03
N PHE A 438 11.12 -8.44 3.11
CA PHE A 438 11.41 -8.66 1.69
C PHE A 438 12.92 -8.54 1.37
N VAL A 439 13.61 -7.64 2.07
CA VAL A 439 15.02 -7.32 1.81
C VAL A 439 15.98 -8.37 2.37
N GLU A 440 15.67 -8.96 3.53
CA GLU A 440 16.44 -10.06 4.12
C GLU A 440 17.95 -9.73 4.23
N GLU A 441 18.83 -10.65 3.82
CA GLU A 441 20.30 -10.52 3.91
C GLU A 441 20.88 -9.27 3.20
N ASN A 442 20.18 -8.76 2.17
CA ASN A 442 20.59 -7.54 1.47
C ASN A 442 20.50 -6.29 2.36
N ALA A 443 19.83 -6.38 3.53
CA ALA A 443 19.80 -5.31 4.52
C ALA A 443 21.22 -4.98 5.03
N THR A 444 22.15 -5.94 4.97
CA THR A 444 23.57 -5.76 5.36
C THR A 444 24.20 -4.54 4.68
N MET A 445 23.87 -4.25 3.42
CA MET A 445 24.42 -3.11 2.67
C MET A 445 23.98 -1.74 3.24
N HIS A 446 22.87 -1.71 3.96
CA HIS A 446 22.27 -0.50 4.54
C HIS A 446 22.25 -0.53 6.07
N LEU A 447 22.98 -1.47 6.67
CA LEU A 447 22.89 -1.81 8.08
C LEU A 447 23.17 -0.62 9.00
N GLN A 448 24.19 0.18 8.67
CA GLN A 448 24.51 1.43 9.35
C GLN A 448 23.31 2.39 9.40
N SER A 449 22.64 2.60 8.28
CA SER A 449 21.48 3.50 8.18
C SER A 449 20.28 2.95 8.96
N ILE A 450 20.02 1.64 8.84
CA ILE A 450 18.93 0.96 9.55
C ILE A 450 19.15 1.09 11.07
N ILE A 451 20.34 0.77 11.57
CA ILE A 451 20.67 0.84 13.01
C ILE A 451 20.48 2.26 13.54
N ILE A 452 20.89 3.29 12.80
CA ILE A 452 20.66 4.69 13.20
C ILE A 452 19.17 5.00 13.31
N ILE A 453 18.35 4.53 12.36
CA ILE A 453 16.89 4.72 12.40
C ILE A 453 16.30 4.00 13.63
N LEU A 454 16.68 2.74 13.88
CA LEU A 454 16.21 1.97 15.03
C LEU A 454 16.60 2.65 16.36
N MET A 455 17.85 3.08 16.51
CA MET A 455 18.34 3.74 17.72
C MET A 455 17.60 5.06 18.00
N LYS A 456 17.26 5.82 16.96
CA LYS A 456 16.51 7.07 17.11
C LYS A 456 15.05 6.85 17.54
N ALA A 457 14.47 5.69 17.21
CA ALA A 457 13.06 5.38 17.46
C ALA A 457 12.82 4.41 18.64
N CYS A 458 13.86 3.76 19.16
CA CYS A 458 13.74 2.67 20.14
C CYS A 458 13.11 3.05 21.49
N LEU A 459 13.10 4.33 21.86
CA LEU A 459 12.49 4.80 23.13
C LEU A 459 11.17 5.55 22.90
N ASP A 460 10.67 5.58 21.67
CA ASP A 460 9.37 6.18 21.35
C ASP A 460 8.27 5.13 21.57
N SER A 461 7.50 5.30 22.65
CA SER A 461 6.47 4.33 23.07
C SER A 461 5.37 4.08 22.05
N ILE A 462 5.19 4.97 21.07
CA ILE A 462 4.20 4.82 20.00
C ILE A 462 4.63 3.77 18.98
N VAL A 463 5.94 3.67 18.72
CA VAL A 463 6.49 2.79 17.68
C VAL A 463 7.45 1.70 18.20
N GLU A 464 7.82 1.72 19.48
CA GLU A 464 8.75 0.77 20.12
C GLU A 464 8.51 -0.67 19.68
N ASN A 465 7.26 -1.16 19.77
CA ASN A 465 6.92 -2.53 19.39
C ASN A 465 7.27 -2.87 17.94
N LYS A 466 6.99 -1.97 16.98
CA LYS A 466 7.29 -2.22 15.56
C LYS A 466 8.77 -2.04 15.24
N ILE A 467 9.46 -1.18 15.98
CA ILE A 467 10.92 -1.03 15.89
C ILE A 467 11.62 -2.28 16.45
N GLU A 468 11.14 -2.83 17.57
CA GLU A 468 11.61 -4.10 18.13
C GLU A 468 11.41 -5.25 17.14
N GLU A 469 10.21 -5.40 16.57
CA GLU A 469 9.94 -6.42 15.55
C GLU A 469 10.84 -6.25 14.32
N SER A 470 11.07 -5.01 13.87
CA SER A 470 11.98 -4.71 12.76
C SER A 470 13.43 -5.13 13.07
N ALA A 471 13.89 -4.88 14.29
CA ALA A 471 15.21 -5.28 14.75
C ALA A 471 15.34 -6.82 14.81
N LYS A 472 14.30 -7.53 15.27
CA LYS A 472 14.27 -9.01 15.25
C LYS A 472 14.32 -9.58 13.83
N VAL A 473 13.60 -8.99 12.88
CA VAL A 473 13.70 -9.37 11.46
C VAL A 473 15.13 -9.20 10.95
N LEU A 474 15.80 -8.11 11.32
CA LEU A 474 17.18 -7.86 10.91
C LEU A 474 18.13 -8.95 11.43
N GLY A 475 18.03 -9.31 12.71
CA GLY A 475 18.85 -10.38 13.31
C GLY A 475 18.58 -11.76 12.75
N ARG A 476 17.38 -12.00 12.19
CA ARG A 476 17.02 -13.26 11.54
C ARG A 476 17.78 -13.49 10.24
N PHE A 477 18.03 -12.44 9.46
CA PHE A 477 18.57 -12.54 8.10
C PHE A 477 20.01 -12.02 7.96
N VAL A 478 20.49 -11.18 8.87
CA VAL A 478 21.84 -10.60 8.82
C VAL A 478 22.78 -11.35 9.74
N ASP A 479 23.99 -11.63 9.26
CA ASP A 479 25.02 -12.31 10.05
C ASP A 479 25.43 -11.48 11.28
N PRO A 480 25.58 -12.11 12.46
CA PRO A 480 25.96 -11.40 13.68
C PRO A 480 27.22 -10.56 13.59
N SER A 481 28.24 -11.02 12.86
CA SER A 481 29.49 -10.26 12.70
C SER A 481 29.22 -8.85 12.16
N ALA A 482 28.31 -8.73 11.18
CA ALA A 482 28.06 -7.46 10.49
C ALA A 482 27.43 -6.39 11.38
N PHE A 483 26.46 -6.75 12.24
CA PHE A 483 25.86 -5.77 13.14
C PHE A 483 26.67 -5.54 14.41
N LEU A 484 27.44 -6.53 14.86
CA LEU A 484 28.35 -6.41 16.01
C LEU A 484 29.49 -5.42 15.71
N ASP A 485 30.11 -5.50 14.52
CA ASP A 485 31.13 -4.55 14.04
C ASP A 485 30.63 -3.09 14.08
N ILE A 486 29.31 -2.89 13.99
CA ILE A 486 28.68 -1.57 13.94
C ILE A 486 28.21 -1.11 15.33
N LEU A 487 27.68 -2.03 16.15
CA LEU A 487 27.06 -1.72 17.44
C LEU A 487 28.06 -1.74 18.59
N ILE A 488 29.04 -2.65 18.61
CA ILE A 488 30.04 -2.73 19.68
C ILE A 488 30.78 -1.40 19.84
N PRO A 489 31.39 -0.80 18.80
CA PRO A 489 32.15 0.42 19.00
C PRO A 489 31.26 1.63 19.34
N ARG A 490 29.96 1.58 19.01
CA ARG A 490 28.97 2.59 19.45
C ARG A 490 28.63 2.48 20.92
N VAL A 491 28.52 1.26 21.44
CA VAL A 491 28.16 0.99 22.83
C VAL A 491 29.39 1.17 23.74
N SER A 492 30.58 0.77 23.29
CA SER A 492 31.85 1.02 24.01
C SER A 492 32.21 2.51 24.08
N GLY A 493 31.81 3.30 23.07
CA GLY A 493 32.09 4.74 22.99
C GLY A 493 33.28 5.10 22.10
N ASP A 494 33.78 4.16 21.29
CA ASP A 494 34.95 4.35 20.42
C ASP A 494 34.72 5.39 19.32
N TYR A 495 33.47 5.54 18.86
CA TYR A 495 33.12 6.51 17.81
C TYR A 495 32.99 7.96 18.31
N TYR A 496 32.55 8.15 19.55
CA TYR A 496 32.26 9.46 20.11
C TYR A 496 32.72 9.49 21.56
N ALA A 497 33.82 10.21 21.83
CA ALA A 497 34.38 10.36 23.17
C ALA A 497 33.37 10.96 24.19
N ASP A 498 32.34 11.67 23.69
CA ASP A 498 31.27 12.29 24.50
C ASP A 498 29.94 11.50 24.46
N ALA A 499 29.94 10.22 24.06
CA ALA A 499 28.71 9.42 24.01
C ALA A 499 28.04 9.33 25.39
N SER A 500 26.79 9.81 25.48
CA SER A 500 26.05 9.73 26.74
C SER A 500 25.73 8.28 27.09
N ILE A 501 25.61 7.97 28.39
CA ILE A 501 25.17 6.63 28.85
C ILE A 501 23.80 6.28 28.25
N GLN A 502 22.96 7.28 27.95
CA GLN A 502 21.68 7.06 27.27
C GLN A 502 21.87 6.58 25.83
N ASP A 503 22.84 7.13 25.09
CA ASP A 503 23.15 6.70 23.72
C ASP A 503 23.75 5.29 23.69
N LYS A 504 24.65 4.98 24.65
CA LYS A 504 25.14 3.61 24.89
C LYS A 504 23.96 2.66 25.17
N GLY A 505 23.02 3.08 26.02
CA GLY A 505 21.81 2.32 26.36
C GLY A 505 20.86 2.08 25.18
N ARG A 506 20.71 3.03 24.25
CA ARG A 506 19.95 2.86 23.01
C ARG A 506 20.61 1.84 22.08
N GLY A 507 21.94 1.91 21.93
CA GLY A 507 22.70 0.95 21.13
C GLY A 507 22.57 -0.46 21.68
N LEU A 508 22.68 -0.60 23.01
CA LEU A 508 22.53 -1.87 23.70
C LEU A 508 21.10 -2.43 23.60
N LEU A 509 20.08 -1.57 23.66
CA LEU A 509 18.68 -1.97 23.46
C LEU A 509 18.44 -2.52 22.05
N VAL A 510 18.90 -1.80 21.02
CA VAL A 510 18.79 -2.25 19.62
C VAL A 510 19.57 -3.56 19.41
N LEU A 511 20.79 -3.68 19.97
CA LEU A 511 21.55 -4.93 19.94
C LEU A 511 20.75 -6.09 20.55
N SER A 512 20.12 -5.85 21.71
CA SER A 512 19.33 -6.87 22.39
C SER A 512 18.15 -7.37 21.54
N TRP A 513 17.49 -6.48 20.80
CA TRP A 513 16.38 -6.85 19.92
C TRP A 513 16.85 -7.59 18.66
N ILE A 514 17.97 -7.16 18.07
CA ILE A 514 18.55 -7.86 16.91
C ILE A 514 18.95 -9.28 17.32
N MET A 515 19.66 -9.45 18.43
CA MET A 515 20.09 -10.76 18.92
C MET A 515 18.92 -11.70 19.21
N GLN A 516 17.80 -11.20 19.74
CA GLN A 516 16.58 -12.00 19.94
C GLN A 516 16.00 -12.59 18.66
N GLY A 517 16.28 -12.00 17.49
CA GLY A 517 15.87 -12.54 16.20
C GLY A 517 16.86 -13.54 15.58
N CYS A 518 18.07 -13.63 16.12
CA CYS A 518 19.13 -14.48 15.57
C CYS A 518 18.87 -15.97 15.81
N ARG A 519 19.49 -16.80 14.97
CA ARG A 519 19.58 -18.25 15.21
C ARG A 519 20.62 -18.52 16.30
N SER A 520 20.29 -19.33 17.30
CA SER A 520 21.23 -19.75 18.35
C SER A 520 22.60 -20.20 17.83
N PRO A 521 22.73 -21.04 16.79
CA PRO A 521 24.04 -21.47 16.29
C PRO A 521 24.89 -20.32 15.71
N SER A 522 24.29 -19.29 15.09
CA SER A 522 25.04 -18.17 14.52
C SER A 522 25.67 -17.27 15.58
N LEU A 523 25.08 -17.20 16.78
CA LEU A 523 25.56 -16.36 17.88
C LEU A 523 26.71 -17.00 18.67
N LYS A 524 26.82 -18.34 18.64
CA LYS A 524 27.76 -19.09 19.47
C LYS A 524 29.20 -18.57 19.39
N ARG A 525 29.69 -18.27 18.18
CA ARG A 525 31.06 -17.78 17.95
C ARG A 525 31.32 -16.35 18.45
N HIS A 526 30.26 -15.58 18.72
CA HIS A 526 30.33 -14.19 19.16
C HIS A 526 30.09 -14.03 20.67
N ILE A 527 29.84 -15.12 21.39
CA ILE A 527 29.62 -15.09 22.84
C ILE A 527 30.76 -14.35 23.57
N PRO A 528 32.07 -14.65 23.33
CA PRO A 528 33.16 -13.97 24.04
C PRO A 528 33.18 -12.45 23.80
N GLU A 529 32.95 -12.05 22.54
CA GLU A 529 32.96 -10.66 22.11
C GLU A 529 31.82 -9.87 22.79
N VAL A 530 30.62 -10.44 22.85
CA VAL A 530 29.47 -9.82 23.53
C VAL A 530 29.67 -9.81 25.05
N CYS A 531 30.20 -10.88 25.65
CA CYS A 531 30.55 -10.90 27.07
C CYS A 531 31.55 -9.80 27.41
N SER A 532 32.59 -9.61 26.60
CA SER A 532 33.57 -8.52 26.77
C SER A 532 32.89 -7.14 26.77
N LEU A 533 31.96 -6.90 25.84
CA LEU A 533 31.18 -5.65 25.82
C LEU A 533 30.38 -5.46 27.11
N LEU A 534 29.66 -6.49 27.56
CA LEU A 534 28.80 -6.40 28.75
C LEU A 534 29.58 -6.29 30.07
N THR A 535 30.86 -6.68 30.09
CA THR A 535 31.77 -6.50 31.23
C THR A 535 32.41 -5.12 31.31
N ASP A 536 32.19 -4.23 30.33
CA ASP A 536 32.62 -2.83 30.42
C ASP A 536 31.99 -2.16 31.66
N GLN A 537 32.79 -1.47 32.46
CA GLN A 537 32.37 -0.92 33.75
C GLN A 537 31.18 0.04 33.62
N ASP A 538 31.14 0.84 32.55
CA ASP A 538 30.06 1.80 32.29
C ASP A 538 28.70 1.11 32.08
N ILE A 539 28.71 -0.10 31.54
CA ILE A 539 27.51 -0.88 31.21
C ILE A 539 27.13 -1.75 32.40
N LEU A 540 28.11 -2.51 32.90
CA LEU A 540 27.96 -3.48 33.98
C LEU A 540 27.42 -2.85 35.26
N THR A 541 27.91 -1.64 35.60
CA THR A 541 27.53 -0.94 36.84
C THR A 541 26.40 0.07 36.65
N SER A 542 25.83 0.16 35.45
CA SER A 542 24.80 1.16 35.12
C SER A 542 23.50 0.94 35.89
N LEU A 543 23.03 1.98 36.58
CA LEU A 543 21.71 1.99 37.23
C LEU A 543 20.57 2.39 36.29
N GLN A 544 20.85 2.62 35.00
CA GLN A 544 19.80 2.95 34.04
C GLN A 544 18.94 1.73 33.72
N ARG A 545 17.62 1.88 33.83
CA ARG A 545 16.65 0.80 33.58
C ARG A 545 16.76 0.20 32.18
N VAL A 546 16.99 1.05 31.17
CA VAL A 546 17.13 0.60 29.77
C VAL A 546 18.36 -0.30 29.64
N VAL A 547 19.51 0.13 30.16
CA VAL A 547 20.76 -0.65 30.11
C VAL A 547 20.56 -2.01 30.79
N ASN A 548 20.06 -2.02 32.04
CA ASN A 548 19.83 -3.28 32.77
C ASN A 548 18.83 -4.21 32.06
N ARG A 549 17.73 -3.68 31.50
CA ARG A 549 16.77 -4.47 30.70
C ARG A 549 17.45 -5.09 29.47
N SER A 550 18.27 -4.32 28.76
CA SER A 550 18.98 -4.77 27.56
C SER A 550 20.04 -5.83 27.88
N VAL A 551 20.83 -5.65 28.95
CA VAL A 551 21.80 -6.65 29.43
C VAL A 551 21.10 -7.98 29.71
N ILE A 552 20.00 -7.97 30.45
CA ILE A 552 19.25 -9.20 30.79
C ILE A 552 18.73 -9.88 29.51
N SER A 553 18.14 -9.11 28.59
CA SER A 553 17.66 -9.65 27.31
C SER A 553 18.77 -10.25 26.44
N ILE A 554 19.96 -9.64 26.42
CA ILE A 554 21.12 -10.21 25.71
C ILE A 554 21.56 -11.50 26.39
N MET A 555 21.65 -11.51 27.72
CA MET A 555 22.03 -12.69 28.50
C MET A 555 21.08 -13.87 28.30
N GLU A 556 19.77 -13.64 28.20
CA GLU A 556 18.80 -14.70 27.88
C GLU A 556 19.13 -15.38 26.55
N VAL A 557 19.44 -14.58 25.51
CA VAL A 557 19.80 -15.10 24.18
C VAL A 557 21.15 -15.83 24.20
N LEU A 558 22.14 -15.27 24.91
CA LEU A 558 23.47 -15.90 25.04
C LEU A 558 23.39 -17.25 25.76
N VAL A 559 22.63 -17.33 26.86
CA VAL A 559 22.45 -18.57 27.63
C VAL A 559 21.70 -19.63 26.83
N GLU A 560 20.71 -19.24 26.01
CA GLU A 560 20.03 -20.17 25.09
C GLU A 560 20.92 -20.67 23.96
N SER A 561 21.91 -19.88 23.57
CA SER A 561 22.89 -20.22 22.53
C SER A 561 24.14 -20.92 23.07
N ALA A 562 24.35 -20.87 24.39
CA ALA A 562 25.49 -21.47 25.06
C ALA A 562 25.35 -23.00 25.10
N ASP A 563 26.47 -23.68 24.93
CA ASP A 563 26.58 -25.12 25.15
C ASP A 563 27.82 -25.42 26.00
N GLY A 564 28.09 -26.71 26.25
CA GLY A 564 29.23 -27.15 27.05
C GLY A 564 30.62 -26.73 26.52
N THR A 565 30.71 -26.09 25.35
CA THR A 565 31.96 -25.54 24.81
C THR A 565 32.27 -24.11 25.30
N CYS A 566 31.30 -23.41 25.91
CA CYS A 566 31.45 -22.04 26.40
C CYS A 566 32.08 -21.93 27.81
N LYS A 567 32.90 -22.91 28.23
CA LYS A 567 33.41 -22.99 29.62
C LYS A 567 34.23 -21.76 30.05
N GLU A 568 34.99 -21.16 29.13
CA GLU A 568 35.82 -19.99 29.39
C GLU A 568 34.98 -18.73 29.66
N GLU A 569 33.78 -18.65 29.11
CA GLU A 569 32.87 -17.50 29.24
C GLU A 569 31.88 -17.64 30.42
N VAL A 570 31.92 -18.75 31.16
CA VAL A 570 31.01 -18.99 32.29
C VAL A 570 31.20 -17.94 33.39
N VAL A 571 32.45 -17.59 33.72
CA VAL A 571 32.74 -16.58 34.75
C VAL A 571 32.27 -15.19 34.31
N PRO A 572 32.58 -14.69 33.09
CA PRO A 572 31.99 -13.45 32.57
C PRO A 572 30.46 -13.44 32.59
N MET A 573 29.81 -14.50 32.10
CA MET A 573 28.34 -14.59 32.09
C MET A 573 27.75 -14.54 33.51
N LEU A 574 28.36 -15.28 34.45
CA LEU A 574 27.97 -15.28 35.84
C LEU A 574 28.13 -13.90 36.47
N TRP A 575 29.25 -13.23 36.19
CA TRP A 575 29.54 -11.89 36.67
C TRP A 575 28.52 -10.85 36.17
N ILE A 576 28.15 -10.91 34.88
CA ILE A 576 27.12 -10.05 34.28
C ILE A 576 25.76 -10.28 34.96
N LEU A 577 25.34 -11.55 35.14
CA LEU A 577 24.05 -11.89 35.77
C LEU A 577 23.97 -11.43 37.24
N LEU A 578 25.06 -11.58 38.00
CA LEU A 578 25.14 -11.12 39.39
C LEU A 578 25.03 -9.60 39.48
N ASN A 579 25.74 -8.86 38.62
CA ASN A 579 25.62 -7.40 38.55
C ASN A 579 24.22 -6.97 38.12
N ALA A 580 23.63 -7.63 37.11
CA ALA A 580 22.27 -7.33 36.67
C ALA A 580 21.23 -7.54 37.78
N ASN A 581 21.39 -8.59 38.60
CA ASN A 581 20.55 -8.87 39.77
C ASN A 581 20.72 -7.82 40.89
N ALA A 582 21.97 -7.43 41.18
CA ALA A 582 22.29 -6.40 42.15
C ALA A 582 21.68 -5.05 41.75
N VAL A 583 21.86 -4.64 40.50
CA VAL A 583 21.22 -3.44 39.92
C VAL A 583 19.71 -3.53 40.04
N GLY A 584 19.11 -4.68 39.68
CA GLY A 584 17.67 -4.93 39.78
C GLY A 584 17.12 -4.77 41.20
N THR A 585 17.89 -5.18 42.21
CA THR A 585 17.54 -5.02 43.64
C THR A 585 17.55 -3.55 44.05
N ILE A 586 18.57 -2.79 43.64
CA ILE A 586 18.70 -1.37 43.97
C ILE A 586 17.59 -0.53 43.33
N ILE A 587 17.32 -0.76 42.04
CA ILE A 587 16.34 0.05 41.28
C ILE A 587 14.90 -0.49 41.41
N LYS A 588 14.68 -1.54 42.21
CA LYS A 588 13.40 -2.24 42.42
C LYS A 588 12.75 -2.68 41.11
N ASN A 589 13.53 -3.37 40.27
CA ASN A 589 13.09 -3.84 38.95
C ASN A 589 12.37 -5.20 39.04
N PRO A 590 11.21 -5.39 38.39
CA PRO A 590 10.55 -6.70 38.29
C PRO A 590 11.31 -7.77 37.48
N CYS A 591 12.49 -7.47 36.92
CA CYS A 591 13.25 -8.42 36.08
C CYS A 591 14.04 -9.50 36.86
N ARG A 592 13.88 -9.64 38.19
CA ARG A 592 14.61 -10.64 39.01
C ARG A 592 14.30 -12.09 38.60
N GLU A 593 13.06 -12.36 38.20
CA GLU A 593 12.63 -13.69 37.73
C GLU A 593 13.35 -14.09 36.44
N ARG A 594 13.52 -13.14 35.50
CA ARG A 594 14.26 -13.36 34.25
C ARG A 594 15.72 -13.72 34.51
N VAL A 595 16.38 -13.00 35.41
CA VAL A 595 17.76 -13.29 35.80
C VAL A 595 17.87 -14.67 36.46
N SER A 596 16.91 -15.04 37.31
CA SER A 596 16.85 -16.36 37.95
C SER A 596 16.70 -17.48 36.91
N CYS A 597 15.86 -17.28 35.90
CA CYS A 597 15.71 -18.21 34.76
C CYS A 597 17.04 -18.37 33.98
N CYS A 598 17.81 -17.30 33.78
CA CYS A 598 19.14 -17.40 33.17
C CYS A 598 20.10 -18.26 34.01
N PHE A 599 20.10 -18.10 35.34
CA PHE A 599 20.89 -18.94 36.24
C PHE A 599 20.51 -20.42 36.12
N GLU A 600 19.22 -20.74 36.09
CA GLU A 600 18.71 -22.10 35.92
C GLU A 600 19.13 -22.70 34.57
N LYS A 601 18.90 -21.98 33.46
CA LYS A 601 19.27 -22.46 32.13
C LYS A 601 20.79 -22.68 32.00
N LEU A 602 21.60 -21.78 32.55
CA LEU A 602 23.07 -21.91 32.51
C LEU A 602 23.56 -23.08 33.38
N SER A 603 22.97 -23.27 34.57
CA SER A 603 23.24 -24.40 35.46
C SER A 603 22.92 -25.74 34.78
N VAL A 604 21.74 -25.85 34.15
CA VAL A 604 21.32 -27.04 33.39
C VAL A 604 22.23 -27.29 32.19
N CYS A 605 22.59 -26.24 31.44
CA CYS A 605 23.47 -26.33 30.27
C CYS A 605 24.86 -26.88 30.63
N LEU A 606 25.38 -26.49 31.80
CA LEU A 606 26.68 -26.94 32.30
C LEU A 606 26.63 -28.26 33.07
N GLY A 607 25.43 -28.82 33.29
CA GLY A 607 25.22 -30.13 33.93
C GLY A 607 25.28 -30.12 35.45
N TYR A 608 24.94 -29.00 36.09
CA TYR A 608 24.83 -28.91 37.56
C TYR A 608 23.41 -29.27 38.03
N ASP A 609 23.31 -29.92 39.20
CA ASP A 609 22.02 -30.37 39.77
C ASP A 609 21.20 -29.22 40.38
N SER A 610 21.85 -28.11 40.73
CA SER A 610 21.19 -26.93 41.30
C SER A 610 21.94 -25.64 40.94
N VAL A 611 21.21 -24.52 40.94
CA VAL A 611 21.79 -23.18 40.79
C VAL A 611 22.82 -22.90 41.89
N GLY A 612 22.54 -23.32 43.13
CA GLY A 612 23.47 -23.15 44.25
C GLY A 612 24.79 -23.90 44.05
N ALA A 613 24.75 -25.14 43.55
CA ALA A 613 25.96 -25.91 43.23
C ALA A 613 26.76 -25.27 42.09
N PHE A 614 26.06 -24.76 41.07
CA PHE A 614 26.66 -24.03 39.96
C PHE A 614 27.37 -22.74 40.44
N VAL A 615 26.68 -21.88 41.19
CA VAL A 615 27.25 -20.62 41.70
C VAL A 615 28.41 -20.90 42.64
N ALA A 616 28.29 -21.91 43.51
CA ALA A 616 29.35 -22.30 44.45
C ALA A 616 30.65 -22.71 43.73
N ALA A 617 30.55 -23.40 42.61
CA ALA A 617 31.72 -23.86 41.83
C ALA A 617 32.60 -22.71 41.32
N TYR A 618 32.01 -21.53 41.06
CA TYR A 618 32.71 -20.35 40.52
C TYR A 618 32.81 -19.20 41.53
N THR A 619 32.42 -19.41 42.79
CA THR A 619 32.35 -18.33 43.79
C THR A 619 33.73 -17.74 44.10
N ASP A 620 34.79 -18.56 44.21
CA ASP A 620 36.14 -18.06 44.47
C ASP A 620 36.68 -17.20 43.31
N ASP A 621 36.31 -17.51 42.06
CA ASP A 621 36.64 -16.69 40.89
C ASP A 621 35.91 -15.34 40.93
N ILE A 622 34.63 -15.34 41.29
CA ILE A 622 33.84 -14.10 41.44
C ILE A 622 34.36 -13.23 42.58
N ILE A 623 34.77 -13.82 43.72
CA ILE A 623 35.37 -13.07 44.84
C ILE A 623 36.61 -12.29 44.38
N SER A 624 37.40 -12.84 43.46
CA SER A 624 38.59 -12.18 42.93
C SER A 624 38.28 -10.92 42.10
N LEU A 625 37.05 -10.80 41.59
CA LEU A 625 36.58 -9.66 40.79
C LEU A 625 35.96 -8.54 41.63
N LEU A 626 35.59 -8.82 42.88
CA LEU A 626 34.97 -7.83 43.78
C LEU A 626 35.97 -6.75 44.21
N LEU A 627 35.50 -5.51 44.29
CA LEU A 627 36.29 -4.43 44.89
C LEU A 627 36.56 -4.69 46.39
N PRO A 628 37.67 -4.16 46.94
CA PRO A 628 37.95 -4.24 48.37
C PRO A 628 36.76 -3.77 49.23
N PRO A 629 36.34 -4.53 50.27
CA PRO A 629 35.13 -4.23 51.05
C PRO A 629 35.09 -2.85 51.71
N GLN A 630 36.25 -2.22 51.92
CA GLN A 630 36.37 -0.89 52.48
C GLN A 630 35.82 0.21 51.56
N LEU A 631 35.71 -0.08 50.25
CA LEU A 631 35.18 0.83 49.23
C LEU A 631 33.67 0.65 49.01
N TRP A 632 33.04 -0.31 49.68
CA TRP A 632 31.62 -0.59 49.53
C TRP A 632 30.79 0.51 50.21
N SER A 633 29.73 0.93 49.52
CA SER A 633 28.72 1.86 50.03
C SER A 633 27.35 1.18 50.06
N SER A 634 26.34 1.80 50.68
CA SER A 634 24.96 1.31 50.66
C SER A 634 24.37 1.17 49.25
N HIS A 635 24.99 1.78 48.25
CA HIS A 635 24.61 1.71 46.84
C HIS A 635 25.64 0.95 45.98
N SER A 636 26.67 0.36 46.59
CA SER A 636 27.63 -0.48 45.87
C SER A 636 26.99 -1.78 45.42
N LEU A 637 27.27 -2.16 44.17
CA LEU A 637 26.79 -3.42 43.61
C LEU A 637 27.50 -4.61 44.26
N ASP A 638 28.80 -4.48 44.57
CA ASP A 638 29.62 -5.53 45.18
C ASP A 638 29.02 -6.05 46.50
N GLY A 639 28.50 -5.16 47.35
CA GLY A 639 27.86 -5.54 48.61
C GLY A 639 26.57 -6.35 48.38
N ALA A 640 25.78 -5.99 47.37
CA ALA A 640 24.57 -6.73 46.99
C ALA A 640 24.90 -8.08 46.31
N ILE A 641 25.97 -8.14 45.51
CA ILE A 641 26.48 -9.38 44.92
C ILE A 641 26.96 -10.32 46.04
N CYS A 642 27.75 -9.82 46.99
CA CYS A 642 28.21 -10.60 48.14
C CYS A 642 27.05 -11.15 48.97
N ALA A 643 26.03 -10.32 49.25
CA ALA A 643 24.81 -10.77 49.92
C ALA A 643 24.08 -11.87 49.14
N ARG A 644 23.97 -11.75 47.81
CA ARG A 644 23.35 -12.78 46.96
C ARG A 644 24.14 -14.08 46.96
N LEU A 645 25.48 -14.04 46.96
CA LEU A 645 26.30 -15.24 47.06
C LEU A 645 26.08 -15.98 48.39
N LEU A 646 25.84 -15.24 49.49
CA LEU A 646 25.48 -15.81 50.79
C LEU A 646 24.05 -16.37 50.84
N GLU A 647 23.12 -15.94 49.98
CA GLU A 647 21.80 -16.59 49.90
C GLU A 647 21.91 -18.08 49.49
N GLU A 648 23.00 -18.47 48.81
CA GLU A 648 23.30 -19.86 48.40
C GLU A 648 24.19 -20.62 49.41
N GLU A 649 24.23 -20.16 50.66
CA GLU A 649 25.10 -20.62 51.75
C GLU A 649 25.20 -22.14 51.95
N ASN A 650 24.14 -22.88 51.64
CA ASN A 650 24.08 -24.34 51.84
C ASN A 650 24.95 -25.13 50.85
N SER A 651 25.34 -24.52 49.73
CA SER A 651 26.17 -25.15 48.69
C SER A 651 27.64 -24.71 48.73
N LEU A 652 27.97 -23.72 49.56
CA LEU A 652 29.31 -23.15 49.66
C LEU A 652 30.25 -23.98 50.57
N VAL A 653 31.51 -24.06 50.19
CA VAL A 653 32.57 -24.60 51.05
C VAL A 653 32.78 -23.65 52.24
N TYR A 654 32.97 -24.20 53.44
CA TYR A 654 33.13 -23.44 54.69
C TYR A 654 34.14 -22.29 54.60
N THR A 655 35.27 -22.51 53.92
CA THR A 655 36.32 -21.49 53.72
C THR A 655 35.85 -20.31 52.88
N THR A 656 35.09 -20.57 51.82
CA THR A 656 34.57 -19.54 50.91
C THR A 656 33.43 -18.76 51.58
N LYS A 657 32.59 -19.44 52.36
CA LYS A 657 31.59 -18.81 53.22
C LYS A 657 32.22 -17.86 54.25
N GLN A 658 33.28 -18.30 54.94
CA GLN A 658 33.98 -17.47 55.92
C GLN A 658 34.57 -16.20 55.27
N LYS A 659 35.19 -16.32 54.08
CA LYS A 659 35.69 -15.17 53.32
C LYS A 659 34.59 -14.14 53.02
N LEU A 660 33.42 -14.59 52.56
CA LEU A 660 32.29 -13.70 52.25
C LEU A 660 31.75 -13.01 53.51
N CYS A 661 31.62 -13.73 54.63
CA CYS A 661 31.22 -13.15 55.93
C CYS A 661 32.22 -12.08 56.39
N ASP A 662 33.52 -12.39 56.35
CA ASP A 662 34.60 -11.47 56.74
C ASP A 662 34.57 -10.20 55.87
N MET A 663 34.31 -10.32 54.56
CA MET A 663 34.17 -9.17 53.66
C MET A 663 33.00 -8.26 54.06
N ILE A 664 31.84 -8.82 54.43
CA ILE A 664 30.70 -8.01 54.90
C ILE A 664 31.04 -7.33 56.24
N GLU A 665 31.70 -8.02 57.17
CA GLU A 665 32.12 -7.41 58.44
C GLU A 665 33.10 -6.25 58.23
N LEU A 666 34.07 -6.43 57.33
CA LEU A 666 35.04 -5.38 56.96
C LEU A 666 34.38 -4.16 56.30
N SER A 667 33.32 -4.37 55.51
CA SER A 667 32.55 -3.26 54.91
C SER A 667 31.82 -2.41 55.95
N ARG A 668 31.40 -3.01 57.09
CA ARG A 668 30.70 -2.33 58.19
C ARG A 668 31.63 -1.54 59.11
N GLY A 669 32.94 -1.78 59.06
CA GLY A 669 33.96 -1.05 59.83
C GLY A 669 34.37 0.31 59.23
N SER A 670 34.02 0.55 57.97
CA SER A 670 34.14 1.84 57.26
C SER A 670 32.92 2.72 57.56
N THR A 671 33.08 4.04 57.72
CA THR A 671 32.10 4.99 58.27
C THR A 671 30.86 5.27 57.40
N ALA A 672 30.26 4.27 56.76
CA ALA A 672 28.96 4.35 56.11
C ALA A 672 28.08 3.17 56.57
N LYS A 673 27.00 3.47 57.29
CA LYS A 673 26.03 2.46 57.78
C LYS A 673 25.38 1.76 56.58
N ILE A 674 25.84 0.55 56.26
CA ILE A 674 25.15 -0.37 55.37
C ILE A 674 23.97 -0.98 56.15
N SER A 675 22.75 -0.50 55.88
CA SER A 675 21.53 -1.21 56.26
C SER A 675 21.13 -2.13 55.12
N LEU A 676 21.59 -3.39 55.18
CA LEU A 676 21.01 -4.48 54.39
C LEU A 676 19.68 -4.90 55.04
N PRO A 677 18.65 -5.27 54.26
CA PRO A 677 17.43 -5.88 54.80
C PRO A 677 17.70 -7.22 55.49
#